data_AF-A0A067FGZ3-F1
#
_entry.id   AF-A0A067FGZ3-F1
#
_cell.length_a   1.000
_cell.length_b   1.000
_cell.length_c   1.000
_cell.angle_alpha   90.00
_cell.angle_beta   90.00
_cell.angle_gamma   90.00
#
_symmetry.space_group_name_H-M   'P 1'
#
loop_
_entity.id
_entity.type
_entity.pdbx_description
1 polymer ?
#
loop_
_entity_poly.entity_id
_entity_poly.type
_entity_poly.pdbx_seq_one_letter_code
_entity_poly.pdbx_strand_id
1 'polypeptide(L)'
;MALISFPRFLSRPLESNHRRSLRSRYKCVCCVSPTAAATSKGRSGSAVIWFKQDLRVDDHLGLVAASKYQAVVPLYVFDHRILSRYSNEMLELVIFALEDLRKSLKEQGSDLMIRFGRVENVIRELVEEVKATSVFAEEEVEYHLRQMMAIVDETLAKVSLVDGKPKICLWQTPFYDIKNLNDLPVSHNEFRKLQRPLTSPILPPTLAGAKLEADWGPLPTFDELKEFVNENPWKLEESWTLINNMSAETILTDKLSKLGKRSKRNLNNQHSPRKRLDKSFFVTDKGNTVGGGTNAVLNALQAYLRYLEGTVRDDWQELQEKLRNAESRDGASFATLFGPALCLGIISRRGVHYEAIKFEKERNAGFLSPFGYSAATIAAAADAVCSMEWYWLMSLRSLRSNEGVYSTRIWRWNGYQIQYTVAGKEGPAILLVHGFGAFLEHYRDNIYDIADGGNRVWAITLLGFGRSEKPNIVYTELMWSELLRDFTVEVVGEPVHLIGNSIGGYFVAIVACLWPAVVKSVVLINSAGNVIPEYSFLQFSNERQASGPIRLGAQLLLFYLRLNISNFVKQCYPTRRERADDWLISEMLRASYDPGVLVVLESIFSFKLSLPLNYLLEGFKEKVLIIQGIKDPISDSKSKVAMFKEHCAGIVIRELDAGHCPHDEKPEEVNSIISEWIVTIESKVPAESFL
;
A
#
# COMPACT_ATOMS: atom_id res chain seq x y z
N MET A 1 -4.68 -49.00 -51.89
CA MET A 1 -4.36 -49.62 -50.59
C MET A 1 -3.06 -48.99 -50.12
N ALA A 2 -3.14 -47.99 -49.25
CA ALA A 2 -3.05 -48.11 -47.78
C ALA A 2 -1.57 -48.10 -47.32
N LEU A 3 -1.08 -46.95 -46.83
CA LEU A 3 -0.85 -46.58 -45.41
C LEU A 3 0.59 -46.96 -44.99
N ILE A 4 1.44 -46.09 -44.42
CA ILE A 4 1.27 -45.37 -43.16
C ILE A 4 2.09 -44.07 -43.18
N SER A 5 1.45 -42.96 -42.81
CA SER A 5 2.05 -41.66 -42.50
C SER A 5 1.44 -41.17 -41.19
N PHE A 6 2.26 -40.93 -40.17
CA PHE A 6 1.86 -40.39 -38.86
C PHE A 6 1.76 -38.86 -38.91
N PRO A 7 0.68 -38.23 -38.39
CA PRO A 7 0.56 -36.78 -38.33
C PRO A 7 1.12 -36.19 -37.02
N ARG A 8 1.64 -34.97 -37.17
CA ARG A 8 2.01 -34.03 -36.10
C ARG A 8 0.82 -33.76 -35.17
N PHE A 9 0.99 -34.01 -33.88
CA PHE A 9 0.08 -33.48 -32.85
C PHE A 9 0.47 -32.05 -32.51
N LEU A 10 -0.38 -31.11 -32.94
CA LEU A 10 -0.46 -29.76 -32.39
C LEU A 10 -1.15 -29.84 -31.02
N SER A 11 -0.41 -29.55 -29.96
CA SER A 11 -0.97 -29.39 -28.61
C SER A 11 -1.81 -28.11 -28.58
N ARG A 12 -3.14 -28.24 -28.63
CA ARG A 12 -4.05 -27.16 -28.25
C ARG A 12 -3.87 -26.86 -26.76
N PRO A 13 -3.80 -25.59 -26.32
CA PRO A 13 -3.98 -25.27 -24.92
C PRO A 13 -5.41 -25.63 -24.53
N LEU A 14 -5.58 -26.42 -23.47
CA LEU A 14 -6.89 -26.63 -22.87
C LEU A 14 -7.43 -25.28 -22.41
N GLU A 15 -8.56 -24.88 -22.99
CA GLU A 15 -9.34 -23.73 -22.56
C GLU A 15 -9.76 -23.91 -21.10
N SER A 16 -9.24 -23.05 -20.22
CA SER A 16 -9.67 -22.94 -18.83
C SER A 16 -11.06 -22.30 -18.76
N ASN A 17 -12.11 -23.10 -18.90
CA ASN A 17 -13.49 -22.70 -18.59
C ASN A 17 -13.67 -22.58 -17.07
N HIS A 18 -13.14 -21.51 -16.48
CA HIS A 18 -13.63 -20.83 -15.26
C HIS A 18 -12.89 -19.51 -14.97
N ARG A 19 -12.29 -18.86 -15.97
CA ARG A 19 -11.91 -17.44 -15.87
C ARG A 19 -13.14 -16.55 -16.05
N ARG A 20 -14.06 -16.51 -15.07
CA ARG A 20 -14.93 -15.33 -14.93
C ARG A 20 -14.08 -14.19 -14.43
N SER A 21 -13.47 -13.50 -15.39
CA SER A 21 -12.85 -12.22 -15.14
C SER A 21 -13.89 -11.26 -14.55
N LEU A 22 -13.57 -10.67 -13.39
CA LEU A 22 -14.30 -9.56 -12.75
C LEU A 22 -14.46 -8.31 -13.67
N ARG A 23 -13.93 -8.36 -14.90
CA ARG A 23 -13.74 -7.24 -15.83
C ARG A 23 -15.00 -6.76 -16.57
N SER A 24 -16.10 -7.53 -16.62
CA SER A 24 -17.21 -7.22 -17.56
C SER A 24 -18.47 -6.61 -16.94
N ARG A 25 -18.60 -6.46 -15.62
CA ARG A 25 -19.89 -6.09 -15.00
C ARG A 25 -20.06 -4.61 -14.65
N TYR A 26 -18.97 -3.85 -14.49
CA TYR A 26 -19.06 -2.43 -14.13
C TYR A 26 -19.15 -1.53 -15.36
N LYS A 27 -20.25 -1.61 -16.13
CA LYS A 27 -20.55 -0.66 -17.23
C LYS A 27 -21.13 0.68 -16.74
N CYS A 28 -21.38 0.84 -15.46
CA CYS A 28 -22.02 2.03 -14.90
C CYS A 28 -21.07 2.75 -13.92
N VAL A 29 -20.08 3.47 -14.48
CA VAL A 29 -19.37 4.50 -13.73
C VAL A 29 -20.18 5.78 -13.84
N CYS A 30 -20.57 6.37 -12.72
CA CYS A 30 -21.29 7.64 -12.71
C CYS A 30 -20.34 8.80 -13.06
N CYS A 31 -20.12 9.03 -14.35
CA CYS A 31 -19.48 10.25 -14.85
C CYS A 31 -20.53 11.37 -14.90
N VAL A 32 -20.72 12.10 -13.80
CA VAL A 32 -21.57 13.29 -13.81
C VAL A 32 -20.72 14.46 -14.30
N SER A 33 -20.99 14.97 -15.50
CA SER A 33 -20.38 16.23 -15.96
C SER A 33 -20.88 17.39 -15.08
N PRO A 34 -20.00 18.30 -14.59
CA PRO A 34 -20.39 19.43 -13.73
C PRO A 34 -21.39 20.41 -14.37
N THR A 35 -21.58 20.33 -15.69
CA THR A 35 -22.35 21.29 -16.49
C THR A 35 -23.81 20.89 -16.73
N ALA A 36 -24.28 19.73 -16.26
CA ALA A 36 -25.68 19.33 -16.40
C ALA A 36 -26.53 19.89 -15.25
N ALA A 37 -26.71 21.21 -15.24
CA ALA A 37 -27.72 21.87 -14.42
C ALA A 37 -29.13 21.45 -14.89
N ALA A 38 -29.97 21.08 -13.91
CA ALA A 38 -31.42 21.12 -13.93
C ALA A 38 -32.15 20.61 -15.19
N THR A 39 -32.37 19.30 -15.27
CA THR A 39 -33.63 18.76 -15.84
C THR A 39 -34.32 17.90 -14.78
N SER A 40 -35.42 18.44 -14.27
CA SER A 40 -36.16 18.04 -13.08
C SER A 40 -37.21 16.96 -13.38
N LYS A 41 -36.76 15.71 -13.57
CA LYS A 41 -37.58 14.54 -13.25
C LYS A 41 -36.78 13.64 -12.32
N GLY A 42 -37.12 13.68 -11.02
CA GLY A 42 -36.57 12.77 -10.03
C GLY A 42 -36.79 11.33 -10.47
N ARG A 43 -35.77 10.48 -10.30
CA ARG A 43 -35.91 9.04 -10.54
C ARG A 43 -36.85 8.47 -9.47
N SER A 44 -37.86 7.73 -9.89
CA SER A 44 -38.71 6.96 -8.98
C SER A 44 -37.90 5.86 -8.29
N GLY A 45 -38.12 5.65 -7.00
CA GLY A 45 -37.51 4.57 -6.21
C GLY A 45 -36.43 5.03 -5.23
N SER A 46 -35.90 4.06 -4.47
CA SER A 46 -34.89 4.26 -3.42
C SER A 46 -33.48 3.93 -3.92
N ALA A 47 -32.48 4.55 -3.31
CA ALA A 47 -31.07 4.24 -3.51
C ALA A 47 -30.34 4.07 -2.18
N VAL A 48 -29.32 3.21 -2.15
CA VAL A 48 -28.38 3.07 -1.02
C VAL A 48 -27.06 3.73 -1.39
N ILE A 49 -26.46 4.50 -0.49
CA ILE A 49 -25.05 4.92 -0.58
C ILE A 49 -24.26 4.06 0.40
N TRP A 50 -23.33 3.26 -0.09
CA TRP A 50 -22.44 2.47 0.76
C TRP A 50 -21.10 3.18 0.94
N PHE A 51 -20.92 3.74 2.13
CA PHE A 51 -19.69 4.36 2.60
C PHE A 51 -18.67 3.32 3.07
N LYS A 52 -17.39 3.53 2.73
CA LYS A 52 -16.24 2.70 3.12
C LYS A 52 -15.08 3.56 3.60
N GLN A 53 -14.43 4.25 2.65
CA GLN A 53 -13.23 5.07 2.81
C GLN A 53 -13.43 6.45 2.18
N ASP A 54 -14.70 6.87 2.13
CA ASP A 54 -15.25 8.09 1.55
C ASP A 54 -16.12 8.83 2.56
N LEU A 55 -15.70 8.87 3.84
CA LEU A 55 -16.49 9.29 5.00
C LEU A 55 -16.75 10.82 5.08
N ARG A 56 -17.37 11.38 4.05
CA ARG A 56 -17.68 12.80 3.91
C ARG A 56 -18.92 13.03 3.05
N VAL A 57 -19.52 14.22 3.15
CA VAL A 57 -20.63 14.65 2.27
C VAL A 57 -20.20 15.63 1.17
N ASP A 58 -19.12 16.38 1.40
CA ASP A 58 -18.53 17.25 0.40
C ASP A 58 -17.75 16.43 -0.62
N ASP A 59 -17.59 17.01 -1.80
CA ASP A 59 -16.81 16.42 -2.88
C ASP A 59 -17.12 14.94 -3.19
N HIS A 60 -18.41 14.59 -3.09
CA HIS A 60 -18.89 13.21 -3.17
C HIS A 60 -19.89 13.03 -4.32
N LEU A 61 -19.39 12.61 -5.49
CA LEU A 61 -20.22 12.46 -6.69
C LEU A 61 -21.26 11.33 -6.58
N GLY A 62 -20.98 10.28 -5.80
CA GLY A 62 -21.97 9.24 -5.49
C GLY A 62 -23.23 9.79 -4.83
N LEU A 63 -23.07 10.66 -3.84
CA LEU A 63 -24.16 11.33 -3.12
C LEU A 63 -24.95 12.26 -4.05
N VAL A 64 -24.26 13.00 -4.93
CA VAL A 64 -24.92 13.85 -5.97
C VAL A 64 -25.69 13.01 -7.01
N ALA A 65 -25.19 11.82 -7.35
CA ALA A 65 -25.92 10.94 -8.25
C ALA A 65 -27.15 10.33 -7.57
N ALA A 66 -27.05 9.97 -6.28
CA ALA A 66 -28.14 9.40 -5.51
C ALA A 66 -29.21 10.41 -5.09
N SER A 67 -28.87 11.69 -4.90
CA SER A 67 -29.85 12.74 -4.55
C SER A 67 -30.96 12.92 -5.60
N LYS A 68 -30.80 12.34 -6.78
CA LYS A 68 -31.81 12.28 -7.85
C LYS A 68 -32.93 11.27 -7.59
N TYR A 69 -32.79 10.41 -6.58
CA TYR A 69 -33.77 9.40 -6.17
C TYR A 69 -34.72 9.98 -5.11
N GLN A 70 -35.91 9.38 -4.98
CA GLN A 70 -36.93 9.84 -4.03
C GLN A 70 -36.58 9.57 -2.57
N ALA A 71 -35.83 8.50 -2.31
CA ALA A 71 -35.32 8.15 -0.99
C ALA A 71 -33.87 7.69 -1.12
N VAL A 72 -33.00 8.18 -0.24
CA VAL A 72 -31.59 7.80 -0.18
C VAL A 72 -31.30 7.26 1.22
N VAL A 73 -30.67 6.10 1.30
CA VAL A 73 -30.25 5.48 2.55
C VAL A 73 -28.72 5.39 2.58
N PRO A 74 -28.05 6.35 3.24
CA PRO A 74 -26.64 6.25 3.59
C PRO A 74 -26.39 5.07 4.53
N LEU A 75 -25.41 4.23 4.21
CA LEU A 75 -25.05 3.03 4.96
C LEU A 75 -23.54 2.96 5.19
N TYR A 76 -23.15 2.66 6.43
CA TYR A 76 -21.82 2.16 6.78
C TYR A 76 -21.94 0.79 7.46
N VAL A 77 -21.07 -0.14 7.08
CA VAL A 77 -21.05 -1.51 7.61
C VAL A 77 -19.72 -1.79 8.29
N PHE A 78 -19.77 -2.11 9.57
CA PHE A 78 -18.63 -2.65 10.31
C PHE A 78 -18.42 -4.13 9.94
N ASP A 79 -17.43 -4.38 9.09
CA ASP A 79 -17.04 -5.72 8.61
C ASP A 79 -15.64 -6.06 9.11
N HIS A 80 -15.46 -7.24 9.74
CA HIS A 80 -14.17 -7.65 10.29
C HIS A 80 -13.04 -7.63 9.24
N ARG A 81 -13.34 -7.94 7.97
CA ARG A 81 -12.34 -7.98 6.90
C ARG A 81 -11.73 -6.61 6.58
N ILE A 82 -12.45 -5.54 6.91
CA ILE A 82 -11.97 -4.15 6.76
C ILE A 82 -11.26 -3.73 8.05
N LEU A 83 -11.92 -3.93 9.21
CA LEU A 83 -11.48 -3.39 10.48
C LEU A 83 -10.28 -4.12 11.09
N SER A 84 -10.05 -5.40 10.76
CA SER A 84 -8.94 -6.18 11.30
C SER A 84 -7.56 -5.64 10.94
N ARG A 85 -7.50 -4.67 10.02
CA ARG A 85 -6.29 -4.01 9.53
C ARG A 85 -6.09 -2.63 10.13
N TYR A 86 -7.03 -2.15 10.93
CA TYR A 86 -6.96 -0.85 11.56
C TYR A 86 -6.27 -0.96 12.92
N SER A 87 -5.35 -0.03 13.18
CA SER A 87 -4.81 0.19 14.51
C SER A 87 -5.91 0.73 15.43
N ASN A 88 -5.66 0.69 16.75
CA ASN A 88 -6.58 1.29 17.72
C ASN A 88 -6.87 2.78 17.42
N GLU A 89 -5.83 3.54 17.04
CA GLU A 89 -5.98 4.96 16.68
C GLU A 89 -6.84 5.14 15.41
N MET A 90 -6.71 4.24 14.43
CA MET A 90 -7.59 4.24 13.26
C MET A 90 -9.03 3.86 13.60
N LEU A 91 -9.25 2.89 14.51
CA LEU A 91 -10.59 2.51 14.97
C LEU A 91 -11.29 3.68 15.69
N GLU A 92 -10.58 4.40 16.57
CA GLU A 92 -11.09 5.62 17.19
C GLU A 92 -11.42 6.69 16.16
N LEU A 93 -10.52 6.91 15.19
CA LEU A 93 -10.75 7.88 14.11
C LEU A 93 -12.00 7.55 13.29
N VAL A 94 -12.25 6.28 12.98
CA VAL A 94 -13.46 5.85 12.27
C VAL A 94 -14.72 6.24 13.05
N ILE A 95 -14.74 6.06 14.37
CA ILE A 95 -15.90 6.43 15.20
C ILE A 95 -16.16 7.94 15.11
N PHE A 96 -15.11 8.77 15.26
CA PHE A 96 -15.23 10.23 15.13
C PHE A 96 -15.69 10.65 13.73
N ALA A 97 -15.18 10.01 12.68
CA ALA A 97 -15.57 10.29 11.30
C ALA A 97 -17.04 9.95 11.05
N LEU A 98 -17.52 8.81 11.57
CA LEU A 98 -18.92 8.39 11.40
C LEU A 98 -19.89 9.26 12.21
N GLU A 99 -19.49 9.76 13.38
CA GLU A 99 -20.27 10.72 14.15
C GLU A 99 -20.49 12.02 13.35
N ASP A 100 -19.42 12.59 12.78
CA ASP A 100 -19.51 13.79 11.95
C ASP A 100 -20.26 13.55 10.65
N LEU A 101 -20.03 12.41 9.98
CA LEU A 101 -20.75 12.04 8.76
C LEU A 101 -22.25 11.93 9.02
N ARG A 102 -22.63 11.27 10.13
CA ARG A 102 -24.03 11.16 10.57
C ARG A 102 -24.66 12.53 10.79
N LYS A 103 -23.97 13.43 11.49
CA LYS A 103 -24.43 14.80 11.71
C LYS A 103 -24.59 15.57 10.39
N SER A 104 -23.59 15.48 9.52
CA SER A 104 -23.57 16.15 8.22
C SER A 104 -24.70 15.63 7.30
N LEU A 105 -24.99 14.33 7.31
CA LEU A 105 -26.12 13.75 6.58
C LEU A 105 -27.48 14.24 7.12
N LYS A 106 -27.61 14.46 8.43
CA LYS A 106 -28.79 15.11 9.05
C LYS A 106 -28.99 16.53 8.55
N GLU A 107 -27.91 17.29 8.43
CA GLU A 107 -27.96 18.64 7.85
C GLU A 107 -28.36 18.61 6.36
N GLN A 108 -28.03 17.54 5.62
CA GLN A 108 -28.48 17.32 4.24
C GLN A 108 -29.91 16.72 4.13
N GLY A 109 -30.59 16.44 5.25
CA GLY A 109 -31.96 15.93 5.28
C GLY A 109 -32.11 14.40 5.35
N SER A 110 -31.05 13.65 5.63
CA SER A 110 -31.05 12.18 5.79
C SER A 110 -30.46 11.77 7.16
N ASP A 111 -30.20 10.49 7.39
CA ASP A 111 -29.37 10.01 8.51
C ASP A 111 -28.35 8.99 7.97
N LEU A 112 -27.43 8.51 8.83
CA LEU A 112 -26.46 7.46 8.52
C LEU A 112 -26.87 6.14 9.19
N MET A 113 -27.15 5.13 8.37
CA MET A 113 -27.44 3.79 8.86
C MET A 113 -26.14 3.05 9.21
N ILE A 114 -26.10 2.48 10.42
CA ILE A 114 -24.98 1.69 10.93
C ILE A 114 -25.41 0.24 11.08
N ARG A 115 -24.59 -0.68 10.57
CA ARG A 115 -24.80 -2.13 10.64
C ARG A 115 -23.48 -2.86 10.91
N PHE A 116 -23.59 -4.07 11.44
CA PHE A 116 -22.47 -4.98 11.67
C PHE A 116 -22.65 -6.25 10.84
N GLY A 117 -21.54 -6.83 10.40
CA GLY A 117 -21.54 -8.13 9.75
C GLY A 117 -21.00 -8.09 8.32
N ARG A 118 -21.25 -9.17 7.57
CA ARG A 118 -20.76 -9.29 6.19
C ARG A 118 -21.50 -8.32 5.28
N VAL A 119 -20.74 -7.42 4.64
CA VAL A 119 -21.29 -6.39 3.74
C VAL A 119 -22.30 -6.94 2.74
N GLU A 120 -22.01 -8.06 2.06
CA GLU A 120 -22.88 -8.65 1.06
C GLU A 120 -24.25 -9.10 1.60
N ASN A 121 -24.33 -9.50 2.86
CA ASN A 121 -25.59 -9.89 3.51
C ASN A 121 -26.37 -8.64 3.91
N VAL A 122 -25.69 -7.71 4.58
CA VAL A 122 -26.29 -6.45 5.06
C VAL A 122 -26.84 -5.63 3.89
N ILE A 123 -26.08 -5.46 2.81
CA ILE A 123 -26.53 -4.70 1.64
C ILE A 123 -27.70 -5.41 0.95
N ARG A 124 -27.68 -6.74 0.84
CA ARG A 124 -28.81 -7.50 0.28
C ARG A 124 -30.09 -7.26 1.07
N GLU A 125 -30.03 -7.45 2.38
CA GLU A 125 -31.18 -7.29 3.28
C GLU A 125 -31.73 -5.87 3.23
N LEU A 126 -30.84 -4.86 3.29
CA LEU A 126 -31.25 -3.46 3.20
C LEU A 126 -31.89 -3.13 1.84
N VAL A 127 -31.32 -3.63 0.74
CA VAL A 127 -31.86 -3.39 -0.60
C VAL A 127 -33.27 -3.97 -0.75
N GLU A 128 -33.54 -5.14 -0.16
CA GLU A 128 -34.87 -5.74 -0.13
C GLU A 128 -35.84 -4.95 0.76
N GLU A 129 -35.38 -4.54 1.95
CA GLU A 129 -36.16 -3.74 2.92
C GLU A 129 -36.64 -2.42 2.32
N VAL A 130 -35.72 -1.64 1.73
CA VAL A 130 -36.02 -0.29 1.23
C VAL A 130 -36.36 -0.26 -0.26
N LYS A 131 -36.41 -1.43 -0.90
CA LYS A 131 -36.65 -1.63 -2.33
C LYS A 131 -35.71 -0.77 -3.20
N ALA A 132 -34.43 -0.77 -2.86
CA ALA A 132 -33.45 0.05 -3.55
C ALA A 132 -33.14 -0.49 -4.94
N THR A 133 -33.26 0.37 -5.95
CA THR A 133 -32.93 0.01 -7.35
C THR A 133 -31.46 0.23 -7.67
N SER A 134 -30.73 0.95 -6.83
CA SER A 134 -29.32 1.28 -7.05
C SER A 134 -28.55 1.35 -5.73
N VAL A 135 -27.34 0.79 -5.72
CA VAL A 135 -26.37 0.91 -4.63
C VAL A 135 -25.16 1.65 -5.16
N PHE A 136 -24.87 2.83 -4.61
CA PHE A 136 -23.70 3.62 -5.00
C PHE A 136 -22.53 3.33 -4.07
N ALA A 137 -21.34 3.14 -4.62
CA ALA A 137 -20.12 2.88 -3.86
C ALA A 137 -18.91 3.49 -4.58
N GLU A 138 -17.93 4.02 -3.83
CA GLU A 138 -16.67 4.48 -4.43
C GLU A 138 -15.95 3.30 -5.12
N GLU A 139 -15.37 3.53 -6.29
CA GLU A 139 -14.55 2.56 -7.00
C GLU A 139 -13.26 2.28 -6.24
N GLU A 140 -12.86 1.02 -6.14
CA GLU A 140 -11.71 0.59 -5.36
C GLU A 140 -10.59 0.03 -6.24
N VAL A 141 -9.34 0.27 -5.84
CA VAL A 141 -8.15 -0.38 -6.44
C VAL A 141 -7.63 -1.54 -5.59
N GLU A 142 -7.88 -1.51 -4.29
CA GLU A 142 -7.39 -2.54 -3.37
C GLU A 142 -8.05 -3.89 -3.64
N TYR A 143 -7.24 -4.95 -3.72
CA TYR A 143 -7.70 -6.26 -4.15
C TYR A 143 -8.83 -6.80 -3.28
N HIS A 144 -8.70 -6.76 -1.94
CA HIS A 144 -9.70 -7.29 -1.02
C HIS A 144 -11.03 -6.53 -1.09
N LEU A 145 -11.00 -5.20 -1.14
CA LEU A 145 -12.21 -4.38 -1.29
C LEU A 145 -12.90 -4.63 -2.63
N ARG A 146 -12.12 -4.79 -3.72
CA ARG A 146 -12.68 -5.16 -5.03
C ARG A 146 -13.33 -6.54 -5.03
N GLN A 147 -12.74 -7.53 -4.36
CA GLN A 147 -13.37 -8.85 -4.18
C GLN A 147 -14.68 -8.72 -3.40
N MET A 148 -14.69 -7.94 -2.32
CA MET A 148 -15.90 -7.67 -1.55
C MET A 148 -17.00 -7.02 -2.42
N MET A 149 -16.67 -5.99 -3.19
CA MET A 149 -17.61 -5.34 -4.10
C MET A 149 -18.14 -6.27 -5.19
N ALA A 150 -17.32 -7.21 -5.65
CA ALA A 150 -17.75 -8.23 -6.61
C ALA A 150 -18.74 -9.22 -6.01
N ILE A 151 -18.50 -9.66 -4.76
CA ILE A 151 -19.41 -10.53 -4.03
C ILE A 151 -20.75 -9.82 -3.79
N VAL A 152 -20.71 -8.52 -3.46
CA VAL A 152 -21.93 -7.69 -3.35
C VAL A 152 -22.68 -7.65 -4.68
N ASP A 153 -22.01 -7.36 -5.80
CA ASP A 153 -22.64 -7.35 -7.14
C ASP A 153 -23.27 -8.71 -7.50
N GLU A 154 -22.56 -9.81 -7.23
CA GLU A 154 -23.06 -11.16 -7.45
C GLU A 154 -24.26 -11.52 -6.56
N THR A 155 -24.28 -11.00 -5.34
CA THR A 155 -25.39 -11.19 -4.39
C THR A 155 -26.61 -10.40 -4.84
N LEU A 156 -26.44 -9.14 -5.22
CA LEU A 156 -27.52 -8.28 -5.72
C LEU A 156 -28.11 -8.78 -7.04
N ALA A 157 -27.32 -9.41 -7.91
CA ALA A 157 -27.82 -9.99 -9.17
C ALA A 157 -28.86 -11.11 -8.98
N LYS A 158 -28.90 -11.71 -7.78
CA LYS A 158 -29.87 -12.74 -7.36
C LYS A 158 -31.15 -12.16 -6.75
N VAL A 159 -31.12 -10.90 -6.32
CA VAL A 159 -32.29 -10.19 -5.79
C VAL A 159 -33.23 -9.81 -6.92
N SER A 160 -34.53 -9.99 -6.70
CA SER A 160 -35.58 -9.62 -7.65
C SER A 160 -36.57 -8.66 -6.99
N LEU A 161 -36.56 -7.39 -7.41
CA LEU A 161 -37.54 -6.40 -7.00
C LEU A 161 -38.57 -6.16 -8.10
N VAL A 162 -39.72 -5.60 -7.72
CA VAL A 162 -40.81 -5.23 -8.65
C VAL A 162 -40.31 -4.24 -9.72
N ASP A 163 -39.43 -3.31 -9.33
CA ASP A 163 -38.89 -2.26 -10.20
C ASP A 163 -37.62 -2.68 -10.98
N GLY A 164 -37.27 -3.97 -10.92
CA GLY A 164 -36.13 -4.56 -11.62
C GLY A 164 -34.99 -5.01 -10.71
N LYS A 165 -33.89 -5.47 -11.31
CA LYS A 165 -32.72 -5.93 -10.55
C LYS A 165 -31.92 -4.75 -10.00
N PRO A 166 -31.58 -4.74 -8.69
CA PRO A 166 -30.67 -3.75 -8.12
C PRO A 166 -29.33 -3.75 -8.85
N LYS A 167 -28.75 -2.57 -9.02
CA LYS A 167 -27.43 -2.41 -9.67
C LYS A 167 -26.46 -1.69 -8.75
N ILE A 168 -25.21 -2.12 -8.76
CA ILE A 168 -24.12 -1.35 -8.16
C ILE A 168 -23.63 -0.28 -9.16
N CYS A 169 -23.56 0.96 -8.68
CA CYS A 169 -23.14 2.14 -9.42
C CYS A 169 -21.83 2.65 -8.81
N LEU A 170 -20.73 2.52 -9.56
CA LEU A 170 -19.44 2.96 -9.06
C LEU A 170 -19.24 4.45 -9.33
N TRP A 171 -18.65 5.16 -8.38
CA TRP A 171 -18.30 6.56 -8.53
C TRP A 171 -16.83 6.81 -8.19
N GLN A 172 -16.28 7.91 -8.67
CA GLN A 172 -14.90 8.34 -8.45
C GLN A 172 -14.88 9.84 -8.12
N THR A 173 -13.82 10.31 -7.46
CA THR A 173 -13.50 11.74 -7.34
C THR A 173 -12.49 12.14 -8.43
N PRO A 174 -12.91 12.65 -9.60
CA PRO A 174 -11.97 12.97 -10.68
C PRO A 174 -11.12 14.16 -10.27
N PHE A 175 -9.85 13.95 -9.93
CA PHE A 175 -8.94 15.05 -9.57
C PHE A 175 -8.50 15.83 -10.82
N TYR A 176 -8.17 15.09 -11.89
CA TYR A 176 -7.85 15.60 -13.21
C TYR A 176 -9.00 15.32 -14.19
N ASP A 177 -9.18 16.20 -15.19
CA ASP A 177 -10.11 15.95 -16.29
C ASP A 177 -9.58 14.85 -17.23
N ILE A 178 -9.87 13.60 -16.86
CA ILE A 178 -9.49 12.39 -17.60
C ILE A 178 -10.74 11.76 -18.19
N LYS A 179 -10.88 11.85 -19.52
CA LYS A 179 -12.03 11.28 -20.24
C LYS A 179 -11.92 9.76 -20.40
N ASN A 180 -10.70 9.25 -20.61
CA ASN A 180 -10.43 7.83 -20.80
C ASN A 180 -9.12 7.45 -20.12
N LEU A 181 -9.15 6.41 -19.27
CA LEU A 181 -7.96 5.94 -18.58
C LEU A 181 -6.92 5.32 -19.53
N ASN A 182 -7.33 4.86 -20.71
CA ASN A 182 -6.38 4.34 -21.71
C ASN A 182 -5.51 5.44 -22.33
N ASP A 183 -5.95 6.71 -22.25
CA ASP A 183 -5.19 7.86 -22.75
C ASP A 183 -4.15 8.36 -21.74
N LEU A 184 -4.13 7.77 -20.53
CA LEU A 184 -3.10 8.10 -19.56
C LEU A 184 -1.75 7.61 -20.10
N PRO A 185 -0.68 8.40 -19.97
CA PRO A 185 0.66 7.91 -20.28
C PRO A 185 1.15 6.99 -19.17
N VAL A 186 2.11 6.11 -19.50
CA VAL A 186 2.71 5.18 -18.53
C VAL A 186 3.69 5.92 -17.61
N SER A 187 4.30 7.01 -18.11
CA SER A 187 5.26 7.84 -17.37
C SER A 187 4.61 9.06 -16.73
N HIS A 188 4.95 9.31 -15.46
CA HIS A 188 4.54 10.51 -14.75
C HIS A 188 5.04 11.81 -15.41
N ASN A 189 6.23 11.78 -16.01
CA ASN A 189 6.77 12.95 -16.70
C ASN A 189 5.90 13.33 -17.91
N GLU A 190 5.49 12.34 -18.70
CA GLU A 190 4.57 12.57 -19.82
C GLU A 190 3.19 13.01 -19.32
N PHE A 191 2.71 12.44 -18.21
CA PHE A 191 1.46 12.88 -17.57
C PHE A 191 1.50 14.36 -17.21
N ARG A 192 2.60 14.82 -16.59
CA ARG A 192 2.78 16.24 -16.26
C ARG A 192 2.81 17.14 -17.49
N LYS A 193 3.41 16.68 -18.60
CA LYS A 193 3.44 17.43 -19.87
C LYS A 193 2.05 17.62 -20.49
N LEU A 194 1.10 16.72 -20.22
CA LEU A 194 -0.29 16.86 -20.70
C LEU A 194 -1.04 18.04 -20.06
N GLN A 195 -0.56 18.55 -18.91
CA GLN A 195 -1.15 19.69 -18.19
C GLN A 195 -2.68 19.58 -18.07
N ARG A 196 -3.19 18.39 -17.73
CA ARG A 196 -4.63 18.15 -17.64
C ARG A 196 -5.24 19.10 -16.60
N PRO A 197 -6.37 19.75 -16.91
CA PRO A 197 -6.97 20.70 -16.00
C PRO A 197 -7.46 19.96 -14.75
N LEU A 198 -7.25 20.61 -13.61
CA LEU A 198 -7.76 20.18 -12.33
C LEU A 198 -9.23 20.54 -12.23
N THR A 199 -10.01 19.68 -11.60
CA THR A 199 -11.42 19.98 -11.32
C THR A 199 -11.56 20.60 -9.94
N SER A 200 -12.63 21.37 -9.73
CA SER A 200 -12.95 21.97 -8.43
C SER A 200 -13.74 20.99 -7.55
N PRO A 201 -13.58 21.06 -6.21
CA PRO A 201 -14.45 20.34 -5.30
C PRO A 201 -15.92 20.73 -5.50
N ILE A 202 -16.83 19.77 -5.29
CA ILE A 202 -18.27 19.99 -5.40
C ILE A 202 -18.93 20.13 -4.02
N LEU A 203 -20.01 20.91 -3.96
CA LEU A 203 -20.81 21.10 -2.75
C LEU A 203 -21.68 19.88 -2.44
N PRO A 204 -21.98 19.63 -1.16
CA PRO A 204 -22.89 18.56 -0.76
C PRO A 204 -24.31 18.80 -1.32
N PRO A 205 -24.99 17.75 -1.81
CA PRO A 205 -26.37 17.86 -2.27
C PRO A 205 -27.36 17.80 -1.11
N THR A 206 -28.49 18.48 -1.24
CA THR A 206 -29.67 18.20 -0.39
C THR A 206 -30.25 16.84 -0.77
N LEU A 207 -30.55 16.02 0.24
CA LEU A 207 -31.14 14.70 0.07
C LEU A 207 -32.64 14.78 0.28
N ALA A 208 -33.39 14.01 -0.52
CA ALA A 208 -34.80 13.80 -0.28
C ALA A 208 -34.93 12.99 1.02
N GLY A 209 -35.37 13.67 2.08
CA GLY A 209 -35.49 13.05 3.39
C GLY A 209 -36.42 11.86 3.34
N ALA A 210 -35.84 10.68 3.48
CA ALA A 210 -36.58 9.48 3.73
C ALA A 210 -37.31 9.67 5.06
N LYS A 211 -38.62 9.95 5.04
CA LYS A 211 -39.50 9.60 6.16
C LYS A 211 -39.65 8.07 6.20
N LEU A 212 -38.53 7.36 6.26
CA LEU A 212 -38.51 5.94 6.55
C LEU A 212 -38.52 5.82 8.07
N GLU A 213 -39.53 5.15 8.60
CA GLU A 213 -39.48 4.58 9.96
C GLU A 213 -38.51 3.38 9.92
N ALA A 214 -37.22 3.66 9.78
CA ALA A 214 -36.15 2.66 9.73
C ALA A 214 -35.30 2.72 10.99
N ASP A 215 -34.78 1.57 11.42
CA ASP A 215 -33.76 1.50 12.45
C ASP A 215 -32.41 1.96 11.87
N TRP A 216 -31.95 3.16 12.24
CA TRP A 216 -30.68 3.71 11.78
C TRP A 216 -29.45 3.10 12.49
N GLY A 217 -29.64 2.33 13.56
CA GLY A 217 -28.58 1.72 14.36
C GLY A 217 -27.76 2.73 15.20
N PRO A 218 -27.33 2.39 16.42
CA PRO A 218 -26.44 3.26 17.20
C PRO A 218 -25.01 3.27 16.61
N LEU A 219 -24.26 4.32 16.91
CA LEU A 219 -22.80 4.29 16.72
C LEU A 219 -22.19 3.48 17.87
N PRO A 220 -21.25 2.57 17.60
CA PRO A 220 -20.59 1.83 18.66
C PRO A 220 -19.65 2.73 19.46
N THR A 221 -19.45 2.35 20.70
CA THR A 221 -18.32 2.79 21.51
C THR A 221 -17.02 2.16 21.00
N PHE A 222 -15.88 2.74 21.39
CA PHE A 222 -14.57 2.18 21.04
C PHE A 222 -14.39 0.76 21.59
N ASP A 223 -14.86 0.49 22.81
CA ASP A 223 -14.74 -0.83 23.44
C ASP A 223 -15.58 -1.88 22.72
N GLU A 224 -16.82 -1.56 22.34
CA GLU A 224 -17.67 -2.45 21.52
C GLU A 224 -17.04 -2.74 20.15
N LEU A 225 -16.46 -1.73 19.49
CA LEU A 225 -15.81 -1.91 18.20
C LEU A 225 -14.56 -2.80 18.33
N LYS A 226 -13.80 -2.63 19.41
CA LYS A 226 -12.62 -3.44 19.71
C LYS A 226 -12.98 -4.88 20.04
N GLU A 227 -14.04 -5.08 20.82
CA GLU A 227 -14.60 -6.40 21.11
C GLU A 227 -15.02 -7.09 19.81
N PHE A 228 -15.78 -6.41 18.95
CA PHE A 228 -16.12 -6.91 17.62
C PHE A 228 -14.89 -7.30 16.80
N VAL A 229 -13.86 -6.45 16.72
CA VAL A 229 -12.61 -6.81 16.00
C VAL A 229 -11.95 -8.06 16.61
N ASN A 230 -12.01 -8.23 17.93
CA ASN A 230 -11.41 -9.36 18.64
C ASN A 230 -12.19 -10.66 18.48
N GLU A 231 -13.51 -10.60 18.28
CA GLU A 231 -14.41 -11.73 18.02
C GLU A 231 -14.31 -12.27 16.59
N ASN A 232 -13.45 -11.68 15.74
CA ASN A 232 -13.30 -12.08 14.35
C ASN A 232 -13.10 -13.61 14.23
N PRO A 233 -14.04 -14.36 13.62
CA PRO A 233 -13.94 -15.81 13.49
C PRO A 233 -12.81 -16.26 12.56
N TRP A 234 -12.20 -15.33 11.83
CA TRP A 234 -11.04 -15.51 10.95
C TRP A 234 -9.76 -14.93 11.54
N LYS A 235 -9.69 -14.78 12.87
CA LYS A 235 -8.45 -14.38 13.54
C LYS A 235 -7.35 -15.32 13.06
N LEU A 236 -6.28 -14.75 12.48
CA LEU A 236 -5.01 -15.47 12.43
C LEU A 236 -4.71 -15.94 13.86
N GLU A 237 -4.10 -17.13 14.03
CA GLU A 237 -3.78 -17.66 15.37
C GLU A 237 -3.21 -16.54 16.26
N GLU A 238 -3.51 -16.54 17.56
CA GLU A 238 -3.09 -15.47 18.48
C GLU A 238 -1.60 -15.11 18.36
N SER A 239 -0.77 -16.09 17.97
CA SER A 239 0.64 -15.94 17.59
C SER A 239 0.91 -14.86 16.53
N TRP A 240 0.10 -14.77 15.47
CA TRP A 240 0.27 -13.82 14.36
C TRP A 240 -0.18 -12.41 14.69
N THR A 241 -1.21 -12.26 15.53
CA THR A 241 -1.66 -10.94 15.99
C THR A 241 -0.60 -10.24 16.86
N LEU A 242 0.18 -11.00 17.64
CA LEU A 242 1.32 -10.50 18.40
C LEU A 242 2.48 -10.06 17.48
N ILE A 243 2.69 -10.75 16.35
CA ILE A 243 3.76 -10.47 15.39
C ILE A 243 3.60 -9.06 14.75
N ASN A 244 2.37 -8.64 14.49
CA ASN A 244 2.09 -7.33 13.87
C ASN A 244 2.22 -6.14 14.84
N ASN A 245 2.06 -6.37 16.16
CA ASN A 245 1.94 -5.28 17.14
C ASN A 245 3.28 -4.72 17.64
N MET A 246 4.39 -5.43 17.44
CA MET A 246 5.72 -4.98 17.88
C MET A 246 6.54 -4.43 16.72
N SER A 247 7.11 -3.23 16.88
CA SER A 247 8.03 -2.68 15.89
C SER A 247 9.34 -3.47 15.86
N ALA A 248 9.96 -3.51 14.69
CA ALA A 248 11.26 -4.12 14.46
C ALA A 248 12.33 -3.55 15.41
N GLU A 249 12.31 -2.23 15.65
CA GLU A 249 13.22 -1.56 16.58
C GLU A 249 13.04 -2.06 18.02
N THR A 250 11.80 -2.28 18.46
CA THR A 250 11.52 -2.78 19.81
C THR A 250 12.05 -4.20 19.96
N ILE A 251 11.79 -5.08 18.98
CA ILE A 251 12.27 -6.47 18.99
C ILE A 251 13.80 -6.52 18.94
N LEU A 252 14.41 -5.71 18.06
CA LEU A 252 15.86 -5.65 17.93
C LEU A 252 16.50 -5.14 19.23
N THR A 253 15.95 -4.09 19.84
CA THR A 253 16.45 -3.54 21.11
C THR A 253 16.31 -4.56 22.25
N ASP A 254 15.19 -5.27 22.35
CA ASP A 254 15.00 -6.33 23.34
C ASP A 254 16.01 -7.47 23.14
N LYS A 255 16.20 -7.95 21.90
CA LYS A 255 17.22 -8.96 21.55
C LYS A 255 18.63 -8.50 21.93
N LEU A 256 19.02 -7.28 21.54
CA LEU A 256 20.32 -6.71 21.87
C LEU A 256 20.54 -6.56 23.38
N SER A 257 19.49 -6.18 24.13
CA SER A 257 19.55 -6.04 25.59
C SER A 257 19.71 -7.39 26.31
N LYS A 258 19.20 -8.48 25.74
CA LYS A 258 19.36 -9.85 26.28
C LYS A 258 20.77 -10.40 26.07
N LEU A 259 21.46 -10.00 24.99
CA LEU A 259 22.83 -10.40 24.67
C LEU A 259 23.88 -9.64 25.49
N GLY A 260 23.64 -8.37 25.81
CA GLY A 260 24.49 -7.58 26.71
C GLY A 260 23.94 -7.55 28.13
N LYS A 261 24.44 -8.37 29.07
CA LYS A 261 24.10 -8.23 30.50
C LYS A 261 24.41 -6.81 31.02
N ARG A 262 23.42 -5.91 30.99
CA ARG A 262 23.39 -4.67 31.79
C ARG A 262 21.95 -4.18 31.98
N SER A 263 21.71 -3.73 33.21
CA SER A 263 20.45 -3.33 33.83
C SER A 263 19.58 -2.37 33.00
N LYS A 264 18.27 -2.62 32.98
CA LYS A 264 17.24 -1.67 32.53
C LYS A 264 17.40 -0.36 33.31
N ARG A 265 17.82 0.71 32.65
CA ARG A 265 17.47 2.06 33.08
C ARG A 265 16.01 2.28 32.69
N ASN A 266 15.13 2.28 33.69
CA ASN A 266 13.80 2.86 33.54
C ASN A 266 13.96 4.34 33.19
N LEU A 267 13.75 4.68 31.92
CA LEU A 267 13.40 6.03 31.53
C LEU A 267 11.97 6.28 31.99
N ASN A 268 11.82 6.65 33.26
CA ASN A 268 10.66 7.39 33.72
C ASN A 268 10.72 8.77 33.05
N ASN A 269 10.12 8.90 31.87
CA ASN A 269 9.66 10.22 31.44
C ASN A 269 8.50 10.61 32.34
N GLN A 270 8.82 11.31 33.44
CA GLN A 270 7.86 12.17 34.10
C GLN A 270 7.55 13.31 33.13
N HIS A 271 6.53 13.12 32.29
CA HIS A 271 5.85 14.24 31.69
C HIS A 271 4.78 14.72 32.66
N SER A 272 4.89 16.00 33.00
CA SER A 272 3.86 16.77 33.69
C SER A 272 2.52 16.57 32.96
N PRO A 273 1.40 16.40 33.69
CA PRO A 273 0.09 16.35 33.04
C PRO A 273 -0.16 17.71 32.38
N ARG A 274 -0.04 17.78 31.04
CA ARG A 274 -0.51 18.94 30.29
C ARG A 274 -2.03 18.94 30.35
N LYS A 275 -2.61 20.10 30.66
CA LYS A 275 -4.05 20.35 30.62
C LYS A 275 -4.58 19.93 29.25
N ARG A 276 -5.56 19.03 29.23
CA ARG A 276 -6.33 18.67 28.04
C ARG A 276 -6.93 19.97 27.46
N LEU A 277 -6.58 20.29 26.22
CA LEU A 277 -7.26 21.35 25.48
C LEU A 277 -8.64 20.82 25.10
N ASP A 278 -9.69 21.53 25.50
CA ASP A 278 -11.10 21.15 25.27
C ASP A 278 -11.49 21.03 23.78
N LYS A 279 -10.55 21.24 22.84
CA LYS A 279 -10.72 21.29 21.37
C LYS A 279 -9.46 20.84 20.61
N SER A 280 -8.85 19.71 20.98
CA SER A 280 -7.70 19.17 20.25
C SER A 280 -8.08 18.74 18.82
N PHE A 281 -7.15 18.91 17.87
CA PHE A 281 -7.28 18.36 16.51
C PHE A 281 -6.92 16.87 16.43
N PHE A 282 -6.38 16.27 17.48
CA PHE A 282 -5.78 14.94 17.43
C PHE A 282 -6.71 13.88 18.03
N VAL A 283 -6.66 12.67 17.46
CA VAL A 283 -7.45 11.52 17.94
C VAL A 283 -7.06 11.16 19.38
N THR A 284 -5.75 11.12 19.65
CA THR A 284 -5.20 10.84 20.99
C THR A 284 -4.12 11.85 21.36
N ASP A 285 -3.93 12.08 22.66
CA ASP A 285 -2.91 13.01 23.17
C ASP A 285 -1.48 12.62 22.71
N LYS A 286 -1.22 11.32 22.58
CA LYS A 286 0.11 10.78 22.21
C LYS A 286 0.28 10.64 20.70
N GLY A 287 -0.79 10.35 19.98
CA GLY A 287 -0.78 10.13 18.53
C GLY A 287 -0.58 11.42 17.75
N ASN A 288 -0.21 11.27 16.47
CA ASN A 288 -0.06 12.39 15.54
C ASN A 288 -1.23 12.47 14.57
N THR A 289 -2.22 11.59 14.68
CA THR A 289 -3.33 11.55 13.73
C THR A 289 -4.27 12.72 13.97
N VAL A 290 -4.42 13.59 12.98
CA VAL A 290 -5.49 14.58 12.95
C VAL A 290 -6.82 13.85 12.81
N GLY A 291 -7.74 14.12 13.73
CA GLY A 291 -9.04 13.47 13.81
C GLY A 291 -10.21 14.44 13.78
N GLY A 292 -11.38 13.88 14.03
CA GLY A 292 -12.66 14.56 13.93
C GLY A 292 -13.25 14.53 12.51
N GLY A 293 -14.28 15.35 12.35
CA GLY A 293 -15.04 15.49 11.11
C GLY A 293 -14.35 16.26 9.99
N THR A 294 -15.02 16.33 8.84
CA THR A 294 -14.52 17.04 7.64
C THR A 294 -14.07 18.46 7.98
N ASN A 295 -14.93 19.22 8.69
CA ASN A 295 -14.65 20.61 9.05
C ASN A 295 -13.49 20.75 10.05
N ALA A 296 -13.35 19.81 10.99
CA ALA A 296 -12.26 19.81 11.96
C ALA A 296 -10.92 19.58 11.27
N VAL A 297 -10.88 18.59 10.37
CA VAL A 297 -9.68 18.26 9.58
C VAL A 297 -9.33 19.40 8.62
N LEU A 298 -10.29 20.05 7.98
CA LEU A 298 -10.03 21.23 7.13
C LEU A 298 -9.53 22.44 7.93
N ASN A 299 -10.02 22.66 9.16
CA ASN A 299 -9.49 23.69 10.06
C ASN A 299 -8.04 23.37 10.47
N ALA A 300 -7.74 22.11 10.78
CA ALA A 300 -6.36 21.66 11.01
C ALA A 300 -5.48 21.86 9.76
N LEU A 301 -6.00 21.60 8.56
CA LEU A 301 -5.28 21.86 7.31
C LEU A 301 -4.94 23.34 7.14
N GLN A 302 -5.88 24.26 7.44
CA GLN A 302 -5.60 25.69 7.40
C GLN A 302 -4.49 26.10 8.37
N ALA A 303 -4.49 25.54 9.59
CA ALA A 303 -3.44 25.74 10.57
C ALA A 303 -2.08 25.20 10.08
N TYR A 304 -2.07 24.06 9.38
CA TYR A 304 -0.88 23.49 8.76
C TYR A 304 -0.32 24.40 7.66
N LEU A 305 -1.17 24.86 6.75
CA LEU A 305 -0.76 25.73 5.64
C LEU A 305 -0.21 27.07 6.14
N ARG A 306 -0.78 27.63 7.22
CA ARG A 306 -0.39 28.90 7.84
C ARG A 306 0.71 28.79 8.89
N TYR A 307 1.48 27.68 8.91
CA TYR A 307 2.54 27.44 9.89
C TYR A 307 3.48 28.65 10.10
N LEU A 308 3.82 29.38 9.03
CA LEU A 308 4.76 30.51 9.08
C LEU A 308 4.16 31.84 9.58
N GLU A 309 2.84 31.95 9.72
CA GLU A 309 2.17 33.22 10.04
C GLU A 309 2.04 33.48 11.55
N GLY A 310 2.37 32.49 12.38
CA GLY A 310 2.13 32.53 13.83
C GLY A 310 0.64 32.47 14.18
N THR A 311 0.30 32.11 15.42
CA THR A 311 -1.09 32.06 15.87
C THR A 311 -1.19 32.28 17.39
N VAL A 312 -2.29 32.92 17.80
CA VAL A 312 -2.68 33.07 19.21
C VAL A 312 -3.71 32.00 19.61
N ARG A 313 -4.24 31.23 18.65
CA ARG A 313 -5.21 30.17 18.94
C ARG A 313 -4.50 28.92 19.45
N ASP A 314 -4.91 28.45 20.63
CA ASP A 314 -4.29 27.30 21.30
C ASP A 314 -4.36 26.01 20.47
N ASP A 315 -5.48 25.76 19.78
CA ASP A 315 -5.69 24.58 18.92
C ASP A 315 -4.68 24.55 17.75
N TRP A 316 -4.41 25.71 17.15
CA TRP A 316 -3.42 25.84 16.09
C TRP A 316 -2.00 25.71 16.63
N GLN A 317 -1.71 26.17 17.85
CA GLN A 317 -0.38 25.99 18.47
C GLN A 317 -0.05 24.52 18.72
N GLU A 318 -1.04 23.74 19.17
CA GLU A 318 -0.91 22.28 19.34
C GLU A 318 -0.55 21.60 18.01
N LEU A 319 -1.25 21.93 16.92
CA LEU A 319 -0.95 21.41 15.59
C LEU A 319 0.47 21.78 15.16
N GLN A 320 0.90 23.02 15.38
CA GLN A 320 2.25 23.47 15.01
C GLN A 320 3.34 22.75 15.82
N GLU A 321 3.08 22.40 17.09
CA GLU A 321 3.98 21.58 17.90
C GLU A 321 4.09 20.15 17.36
N LYS A 322 2.95 19.53 17.06
CA LYS A 322 2.89 18.17 16.49
C LYS A 322 3.52 18.10 15.11
N LEU A 323 3.32 19.12 14.27
CA LEU A 323 4.01 19.29 13.00
C LEU A 323 5.52 19.26 13.18
N ARG A 324 6.08 20.10 14.06
CA ARG A 324 7.53 20.13 14.31
C ARG A 324 8.07 18.78 14.77
N ASN A 325 7.32 18.08 15.61
CA ASN A 325 7.72 16.76 16.12
C ASN A 325 7.63 15.66 15.05
N ALA A 326 6.67 15.76 14.13
CA ALA A 326 6.47 14.82 13.03
C ALA A 326 7.35 15.12 11.80
N GLU A 327 7.96 16.30 11.72
CA GLU A 327 8.77 16.74 10.58
C GLU A 327 10.17 16.11 10.60
N SER A 328 10.26 14.84 10.19
CA SER A 328 11.54 14.14 10.04
C SER A 328 12.37 14.63 8.85
N ARG A 329 11.71 15.23 7.86
CA ARG A 329 12.26 15.86 6.65
C ARG A 329 11.22 16.83 6.09
N ASP A 330 11.66 17.76 5.24
CA ASP A 330 10.79 18.76 4.61
C ASP A 330 9.53 18.12 4.01
N GLY A 331 8.37 18.50 4.54
CA GLY A 331 7.04 18.10 4.14
C GLY A 331 6.56 16.72 4.64
N ALA A 332 7.35 15.97 5.40
CA ALA A 332 6.97 14.62 5.84
C ALA A 332 5.87 14.62 6.92
N SER A 333 5.75 15.70 7.70
CA SER A 333 4.66 15.85 8.67
C SER A 333 3.28 15.75 8.04
N PHE A 334 3.10 16.17 6.77
CA PHE A 334 1.79 16.18 6.14
C PHE A 334 1.15 14.78 6.11
N ALA A 335 1.89 13.78 5.62
CA ALA A 335 1.39 12.42 5.53
C ALA A 335 1.15 11.81 6.92
N THR A 336 2.02 12.11 7.88
CA THR A 336 1.88 11.64 9.27
C THR A 336 0.63 12.21 9.95
N LEU A 337 0.34 13.50 9.74
CA LEU A 337 -0.77 14.19 10.40
C LEU A 337 -2.12 13.91 9.70
N PHE A 338 -2.16 14.03 8.37
CA PHE A 338 -3.40 14.01 7.58
C PHE A 338 -3.62 12.70 6.79
N GLY A 339 -2.61 11.83 6.70
CA GLY A 339 -2.70 10.57 5.97
C GLY A 339 -3.86 9.67 6.41
N PRO A 340 -4.08 9.46 7.72
CA PRO A 340 -5.23 8.69 8.21
C PRO A 340 -6.59 9.27 7.78
N ALA A 341 -6.76 10.59 7.87
CA ALA A 341 -7.99 11.27 7.46
C ALA A 341 -8.24 11.18 5.95
N LEU A 342 -7.17 11.28 5.15
CA LEU A 342 -7.22 11.03 3.70
C LEU A 342 -7.53 9.55 3.38
N CYS A 343 -6.99 8.61 4.15
CA CYS A 343 -7.21 7.17 3.98
C CYS A 343 -8.67 6.76 4.24
N LEU A 344 -9.34 7.42 5.20
CA LEU A 344 -10.77 7.25 5.47
C LEU A 344 -11.66 8.15 4.61
N GLY A 345 -11.07 9.01 3.78
CA GLY A 345 -11.79 9.94 2.91
C GLY A 345 -12.62 10.98 3.65
N ILE A 346 -12.24 11.31 4.89
CA ILE A 346 -12.83 12.41 5.70
C ILE A 346 -12.64 13.75 4.97
N ILE A 347 -11.52 13.88 4.25
CA ILE A 347 -11.28 14.97 3.30
C ILE A 347 -10.90 14.38 1.94
N SER A 348 -11.31 15.03 0.86
CA SER A 348 -10.91 14.61 -0.49
C SER A 348 -9.50 15.10 -0.84
N ARG A 349 -8.75 14.29 -1.59
CA ARG A 349 -7.46 14.69 -2.19
C ARG A 349 -7.60 16.00 -2.98
N ARG A 350 -8.67 16.12 -3.76
CA ARG A 350 -9.01 17.32 -4.56
C ARG A 350 -9.30 18.53 -3.67
N GLY A 351 -10.01 18.34 -2.56
CA GLY A 351 -10.28 19.38 -1.56
C GLY A 351 -9.02 19.92 -0.90
N VAL A 352 -8.10 19.04 -0.48
CA VAL A 352 -6.79 19.45 0.07
C VAL A 352 -6.02 20.30 -0.92
N HIS A 353 -5.91 19.83 -2.17
CA HIS A 353 -5.21 20.59 -3.21
C HIS A 353 -5.87 21.95 -3.45
N TYR A 354 -7.20 21.98 -3.53
CA TYR A 354 -7.94 23.22 -3.70
C TYR A 354 -7.65 24.24 -2.58
N GLU A 355 -7.70 23.81 -1.31
CA GLU A 355 -7.40 24.69 -0.17
C GLU A 355 -5.94 25.16 -0.15
N ALA A 356 -4.98 24.28 -0.48
CA ALA A 356 -3.57 24.65 -0.58
C ALA A 356 -3.33 25.73 -1.66
N ILE A 357 -3.93 25.57 -2.84
CA ILE A 357 -3.81 26.53 -3.95
C ILE A 357 -4.56 27.83 -3.64
N LYS A 358 -5.73 27.76 -3.01
CA LYS A 358 -6.49 28.93 -2.59
C LYS A 358 -5.66 29.78 -1.63
N PHE A 359 -5.07 29.17 -0.62
CA PHE A 359 -4.21 29.86 0.34
C PHE A 359 -2.96 30.46 -0.33
N GLU A 360 -2.29 29.73 -1.23
CA GLU A 360 -1.15 30.25 -1.99
C GLU A 360 -1.51 31.50 -2.80
N LYS A 361 -2.70 31.51 -3.44
CA LYS A 361 -3.19 32.70 -4.16
C LYS A 361 -3.50 33.85 -3.22
N GLU A 362 -4.16 33.60 -2.09
CA GLU A 362 -4.46 34.64 -1.08
C GLU A 362 -3.18 35.34 -0.61
N ARG A 363 -2.11 34.56 -0.37
CA ARG A 363 -0.80 35.07 0.07
C ARG A 363 -0.05 35.87 -1.01
N ASN A 364 -0.23 35.53 -2.27
CA ASN A 364 0.48 36.12 -3.40
C ASN A 364 -0.40 37.07 -4.24
N ALA A 365 -1.34 37.79 -3.61
CA ALA A 365 -2.23 38.76 -4.27
C ALA A 365 -3.00 38.19 -5.50
N GLY A 366 -3.39 36.92 -5.42
CA GLY A 366 -4.14 36.19 -6.44
C GLY A 366 -3.28 35.43 -7.47
N PHE A 367 -1.96 35.54 -7.42
CA PHE A 367 -1.06 34.95 -8.41
C PHE A 367 -0.42 33.63 -7.93
N LEU A 368 -0.20 32.69 -8.84
CA LEU A 368 0.61 31.49 -8.57
C LEU A 368 2.02 31.72 -9.12
N SER A 369 3.02 31.67 -8.24
CA SER A 369 4.41 31.88 -8.63
C SER A 369 4.87 30.84 -9.67
N PRO A 370 5.59 31.25 -10.73
CA PRO A 370 6.16 30.31 -11.70
C PRO A 370 7.37 29.56 -11.11
N PHE A 371 7.88 30.00 -9.95
CA PHE A 371 9.05 29.43 -9.28
C PHE A 371 8.70 28.40 -8.20
N GLY A 372 7.43 27.98 -8.12
CA GLY A 372 6.94 27.01 -7.12
C GLY A 372 6.14 27.66 -5.99
N TYR A 373 5.81 26.86 -4.97
CA TYR A 373 4.99 27.29 -3.83
C TYR A 373 5.74 28.20 -2.86
N SER A 374 5.02 29.16 -2.27
CA SER A 374 5.59 30.16 -1.36
C SER A 374 5.93 29.64 0.04
N ALA A 375 5.45 28.45 0.41
CA ALA A 375 5.74 27.81 1.69
C ALA A 375 5.89 26.28 1.56
N ALA A 376 6.75 25.69 2.40
CA ALA A 376 7.02 24.25 2.40
C ALA A 376 5.79 23.40 2.76
N THR A 377 4.92 23.89 3.64
CA THR A 377 3.66 23.22 4.03
C THR A 377 2.66 23.17 2.88
N ILE A 378 2.59 24.22 2.06
CA ILE A 378 1.75 24.25 0.85
C ILE A 378 2.26 23.22 -0.16
N ALA A 379 3.58 23.22 -0.42
CA ALA A 379 4.20 22.23 -1.29
C ALA A 379 3.94 20.80 -0.80
N ALA A 380 4.15 20.55 0.49
CA ALA A 380 3.94 19.25 1.11
C ALA A 380 2.52 18.72 0.91
N ALA A 381 1.50 19.55 1.20
CA ALA A 381 0.10 19.19 1.04
C ALA A 381 -0.28 18.93 -0.42
N ALA A 382 0.09 19.85 -1.33
CA ALA A 382 -0.24 19.74 -2.74
C ALA A 382 0.47 18.56 -3.44
N ASP A 383 1.79 18.42 -3.22
CA ASP A 383 2.58 17.34 -3.83
C ASP A 383 2.15 15.97 -3.30
N ALA A 384 1.83 15.85 -2.01
CA ALA A 384 1.35 14.59 -1.43
C ALA A 384 0.07 14.10 -2.11
N VAL A 385 -0.96 14.95 -2.21
CA VAL A 385 -2.25 14.52 -2.80
C VAL A 385 -2.18 14.34 -4.31
N CYS A 386 -1.33 15.08 -5.02
CA CYS A 386 -1.05 14.84 -6.44
C CYS A 386 -0.33 13.49 -6.64
N SER A 387 0.62 13.15 -5.77
CA SER A 387 1.30 11.86 -5.79
C SER A 387 0.32 10.71 -5.52
N MET A 388 -0.51 10.82 -4.49
CA MET A 388 -1.55 9.82 -4.17
C MET A 388 -2.51 9.61 -5.34
N GLU A 389 -2.92 10.70 -6.02
CA GLU A 389 -3.77 10.63 -7.20
C GLU A 389 -3.07 9.93 -8.37
N TRP A 390 -1.81 10.25 -8.64
CA TRP A 390 -1.02 9.59 -9.68
C TRP A 390 -0.97 8.06 -9.47
N TYR A 391 -0.62 7.61 -8.27
CA TYR A 391 -0.55 6.16 -7.98
C TYR A 391 -1.92 5.48 -8.05
N TRP A 392 -2.99 6.16 -7.61
CA TRP A 392 -4.34 5.67 -7.78
C TRP A 392 -4.75 5.51 -9.25
N LEU A 393 -4.45 6.48 -10.10
CA LEU A 393 -4.69 6.41 -11.54
C LEU A 393 -3.88 5.29 -12.21
N MET A 394 -2.63 5.09 -11.79
CA MET A 394 -1.80 3.99 -12.27
C MET A 394 -2.31 2.62 -11.85
N SER A 395 -2.80 2.50 -10.61
CA SER A 395 -3.48 1.30 -10.13
C SER A 395 -4.75 1.04 -10.94
N LEU A 396 -5.64 2.02 -11.10
CA LEU A 396 -6.84 1.89 -11.93
C LEU A 396 -6.54 1.49 -13.37
N ARG A 397 -5.54 2.12 -13.99
CA ARG A 397 -5.08 1.77 -15.34
C ARG A 397 -4.61 0.32 -15.38
N SER A 398 -3.71 -0.08 -14.48
CA SER A 398 -3.12 -1.43 -14.45
C SER A 398 -4.17 -2.53 -14.24
N LEU A 399 -5.29 -2.20 -13.58
CA LEU A 399 -6.40 -3.12 -13.36
C LEU A 399 -7.32 -3.24 -14.59
N ARG A 400 -7.39 -2.21 -15.43
CA ARG A 400 -8.21 -2.16 -16.66
C ARG A 400 -7.44 -2.59 -17.91
N SER A 401 -6.13 -2.34 -17.95
CA SER A 401 -5.28 -2.84 -19.03
C SER A 401 -5.08 -4.35 -18.86
N ASN A 402 -5.16 -5.09 -19.97
CA ASN A 402 -4.64 -6.46 -20.06
C ASN A 402 -3.14 -6.44 -20.42
N GLU A 403 -2.50 -5.28 -20.29
CA GLU A 403 -1.10 -5.06 -20.62
C GLU A 403 -0.26 -5.57 -19.44
N GLY A 404 0.27 -6.79 -19.58
CA GLY A 404 1.12 -7.39 -18.56
C GLY A 404 1.01 -8.91 -18.59
N VAL A 405 2.12 -9.58 -18.25
CA VAL A 405 2.19 -11.05 -18.18
C VAL A 405 1.46 -11.55 -16.92
N TYR A 406 1.43 -10.73 -15.85
CA TYR A 406 0.92 -11.11 -14.53
C TYR A 406 -0.42 -10.45 -14.18
N SER A 407 -1.19 -11.10 -13.30
CA SER A 407 -2.36 -10.45 -12.69
C SER A 407 -1.90 -9.47 -11.61
N THR A 408 -2.02 -8.17 -11.87
CA THR A 408 -1.69 -7.13 -10.88
C THR A 408 -2.74 -7.06 -9.77
N ARG A 409 -2.27 -7.04 -8.53
CA ARG A 409 -3.07 -6.79 -7.32
C ARG A 409 -2.47 -5.63 -6.54
N ILE A 410 -3.32 -4.91 -5.81
CA ILE A 410 -2.92 -3.80 -4.94
C ILE A 410 -3.31 -4.14 -3.51
N TRP A 411 -2.38 -3.95 -2.57
CA TRP A 411 -2.59 -4.04 -1.12
C TRP A 411 -2.24 -2.69 -0.51
N ARG A 412 -3.02 -2.24 0.47
CA ARG A 412 -2.73 -1.00 1.19
C ARG A 412 -1.96 -1.29 2.49
N TRP A 413 -0.73 -0.81 2.59
CA TRP A 413 0.09 -0.94 3.79
C TRP A 413 0.32 0.44 4.41
N ASN A 414 -0.12 0.65 5.65
CA ASN A 414 -0.04 1.95 6.34
C ASN A 414 -0.57 3.13 5.49
N GLY A 415 -1.66 2.91 4.77
CA GLY A 415 -2.26 3.93 3.89
C GLY A 415 -1.69 3.98 2.46
N TYR A 416 -0.57 3.31 2.18
CA TYR A 416 0.13 3.39 0.90
C TYR A 416 -0.15 2.21 -0.02
N GLN A 417 -0.21 2.45 -1.34
CA GLN A 417 -0.49 1.41 -2.33
C GLN A 417 0.77 0.58 -2.67
N ILE A 418 0.68 -0.73 -2.45
CA ILE A 418 1.70 -1.72 -2.75
C ILE A 418 1.23 -2.63 -3.88
N GLN A 419 2.00 -2.69 -4.96
CA GLN A 419 1.75 -3.58 -6.08
C GLN A 419 2.34 -4.97 -5.81
N TYR A 420 1.57 -6.02 -6.10
CA TYR A 420 2.05 -7.40 -6.07
C TYR A 420 1.33 -8.28 -7.10
N THR A 421 1.84 -9.49 -7.29
CA THR A 421 1.17 -10.54 -8.05
C THR A 421 1.19 -11.88 -7.33
N VAL A 422 0.32 -12.79 -7.77
CA VAL A 422 0.20 -14.15 -7.24
C VAL A 422 0.05 -15.13 -8.41
N ALA A 423 0.86 -16.20 -8.41
CA ALA A 423 0.78 -17.32 -9.33
C ALA A 423 0.71 -18.65 -8.54
N GLY A 424 0.14 -19.69 -9.16
CA GLY A 424 -0.11 -20.97 -8.49
C GLY A 424 -1.40 -20.99 -7.66
N LYS A 425 -1.84 -22.20 -7.29
CA LYS A 425 -3.09 -22.42 -6.53
C LYS A 425 -2.90 -23.23 -5.26
N GLU A 426 -1.95 -24.15 -5.26
CA GLU A 426 -1.71 -25.11 -4.19
C GLU A 426 -0.19 -25.29 -4.00
N GLY A 427 0.20 -25.89 -2.87
CA GLY A 427 1.59 -26.16 -2.54
C GLY A 427 2.26 -25.08 -1.67
N PRO A 428 3.58 -25.20 -1.47
CA PRO A 428 4.37 -24.31 -0.62
C PRO A 428 4.24 -22.83 -1.01
N ALA A 429 4.22 -21.95 -0.01
CA ALA A 429 4.12 -20.52 -0.20
C ALA A 429 5.50 -19.87 -0.32
N ILE A 430 5.71 -19.07 -1.37
CA ILE A 430 6.98 -18.43 -1.72
C ILE A 430 6.76 -16.94 -1.90
N LEU A 431 7.63 -16.11 -1.33
CA LEU A 431 7.62 -14.66 -1.53
C LEU A 431 8.94 -14.19 -2.16
N LEU A 432 8.85 -13.63 -3.36
CA LEU A 432 9.94 -13.05 -4.13
C LEU A 432 10.08 -11.55 -3.86
N VAL A 433 11.27 -11.12 -3.46
CA VAL A 433 11.58 -9.75 -3.06
C VAL A 433 12.73 -9.20 -3.90
N HIS A 434 12.49 -8.09 -4.60
CA HIS A 434 13.44 -7.52 -5.56
C HIS A 434 14.54 -6.67 -4.90
N GLY A 435 15.60 -6.37 -5.66
CA GLY A 435 16.70 -5.49 -5.27
C GLY A 435 16.40 -3.99 -5.44
N PHE A 436 17.37 -3.14 -5.10
CA PHE A 436 17.19 -1.68 -5.19
C PHE A 436 17.01 -1.23 -6.65
N GLY A 437 16.01 -0.40 -6.93
CA GLY A 437 15.74 0.13 -8.27
C GLY A 437 15.01 -0.83 -9.20
N ALA A 438 14.71 -2.05 -8.74
CA ALA A 438 13.92 -3.05 -9.45
C ALA A 438 12.44 -3.03 -9.01
N PHE A 439 11.70 -4.06 -9.39
CA PHE A 439 10.25 -4.25 -9.16
C PHE A 439 9.92 -5.74 -9.35
N LEU A 440 8.69 -6.16 -9.04
CA LEU A 440 8.30 -7.58 -9.07
C LEU A 440 8.55 -8.25 -10.43
N GLU A 441 8.39 -7.52 -11.54
CA GLU A 441 8.57 -8.06 -12.88
C GLU A 441 10.04 -8.38 -13.22
N HIS A 442 10.99 -8.02 -12.34
CA HIS A 442 12.37 -8.49 -12.43
C HIS A 442 12.48 -10.01 -12.19
N TYR A 443 11.46 -10.63 -11.59
CA TYR A 443 11.30 -12.08 -11.47
C TYR A 443 10.45 -12.70 -12.60
N ARG A 444 10.39 -12.06 -13.77
CA ARG A 444 9.46 -12.43 -14.87
C ARG A 444 9.51 -13.90 -15.28
N ASP A 445 10.68 -14.51 -15.31
CA ASP A 445 10.82 -15.91 -15.69
C ASP A 445 10.87 -16.86 -14.49
N ASN A 446 10.76 -16.34 -13.27
CA ASN A 446 10.72 -17.13 -12.05
C ASN A 446 9.29 -17.37 -11.58
N ILE A 447 8.40 -16.36 -11.69
CA ILE A 447 7.06 -16.38 -11.09
C ILE A 447 6.23 -17.57 -11.59
N TYR A 448 6.05 -17.71 -12.91
CA TYR A 448 5.22 -18.78 -13.47
C TYR A 448 5.94 -20.13 -13.47
N ASP A 449 7.24 -20.16 -13.74
CA ASP A 449 8.01 -21.41 -13.78
C ASP A 449 8.02 -22.12 -12.41
N ILE A 450 8.26 -21.37 -11.33
CA ILE A 450 8.20 -21.91 -9.96
C ILE A 450 6.77 -22.30 -9.58
N ALA A 451 5.76 -21.53 -10.01
CA ALA A 451 4.37 -21.83 -9.73
C ALA A 451 3.87 -23.09 -10.46
N ASP A 452 4.26 -23.26 -11.73
CA ASP A 452 3.94 -24.42 -12.56
C ASP A 452 4.64 -25.69 -12.03
N GLY A 453 5.75 -25.52 -11.29
CA GLY A 453 6.39 -26.56 -10.48
C GLY A 453 5.61 -27.01 -9.23
N GLY A 454 4.39 -26.50 -9.00
CA GLY A 454 3.52 -26.92 -7.90
C GLY A 454 3.61 -26.07 -6.64
N ASN A 455 3.95 -24.79 -6.78
CA ASN A 455 4.06 -23.85 -5.66
C ASN A 455 3.07 -22.69 -5.80
N ARG A 456 2.83 -21.96 -4.70
CA ARG A 456 2.17 -20.65 -4.72
C ARG A 456 3.22 -19.56 -4.57
N VAL A 457 3.28 -18.66 -5.55
CA VAL A 457 4.32 -17.64 -5.66
C VAL A 457 3.70 -16.26 -5.58
N TRP A 458 4.15 -15.47 -4.60
CA TRP A 458 3.90 -14.05 -4.50
C TRP A 458 5.17 -13.30 -4.93
N ALA A 459 5.01 -12.26 -5.74
CA ALA A 459 6.09 -11.32 -6.01
C ALA A 459 5.60 -9.90 -5.72
N ILE A 460 6.37 -9.18 -4.90
CA ILE A 460 5.98 -7.87 -4.37
C ILE A 460 6.88 -6.77 -4.93
N THR A 461 6.31 -5.63 -5.29
CA THR A 461 7.05 -4.39 -5.53
C THR A 461 7.07 -3.59 -4.24
N LEU A 462 8.25 -3.43 -3.63
CA LEU A 462 8.42 -2.76 -2.34
C LEU A 462 7.96 -1.28 -2.39
N LEU A 463 7.51 -0.74 -1.26
CA LEU A 463 7.23 0.70 -1.10
C LEU A 463 8.47 1.50 -1.52
N GLY A 464 8.28 2.56 -2.31
CA GLY A 464 9.40 3.32 -2.87
C GLY A 464 9.84 2.88 -4.28
N PHE A 465 9.34 1.76 -4.81
CA PHE A 465 9.83 1.18 -6.06
C PHE A 465 8.73 0.89 -7.09
N GLY A 466 9.14 0.67 -8.35
CA GLY A 466 8.25 0.28 -9.45
C GLY A 466 6.98 1.12 -9.55
N ARG A 467 5.81 0.45 -9.56
CA ARG A 467 4.49 1.10 -9.53
C ARG A 467 3.87 1.17 -8.12
N SER A 468 4.58 0.73 -7.09
CA SER A 468 4.20 0.99 -5.70
C SER A 468 4.43 2.47 -5.37
N GLU A 469 3.65 2.95 -4.41
CA GLU A 469 3.67 4.33 -3.96
C GLU A 469 5.04 4.70 -3.36
N LYS A 470 5.45 5.96 -3.52
CA LYS A 470 6.73 6.49 -3.05
C LYS A 470 6.49 7.70 -2.14
N PRO A 471 5.88 7.50 -0.95
CA PRO A 471 5.52 8.61 -0.07
C PRO A 471 6.75 9.32 0.51
N ASN A 472 6.54 10.55 0.99
CA ASN A 472 7.59 11.35 1.65
C ASN A 472 7.78 10.91 3.10
N ILE A 473 8.41 9.75 3.29
CA ILE A 473 8.70 9.16 4.60
C ILE A 473 10.20 8.91 4.78
N VAL A 474 10.60 8.50 5.99
CA VAL A 474 11.93 7.96 6.23
C VAL A 474 11.95 6.48 5.88
N TYR A 475 12.66 6.13 4.81
CA TYR A 475 12.84 4.75 4.40
C TYR A 475 13.99 4.10 5.19
N THR A 476 13.72 2.96 5.82
CA THR A 476 14.72 2.19 6.57
C THR A 476 14.61 0.70 6.23
N GLU A 477 15.72 -0.02 6.42
CA GLU A 477 15.80 -1.46 6.30
C GLU A 477 14.79 -2.19 7.22
N LEU A 478 14.53 -1.63 8.40
CA LEU A 478 13.55 -2.16 9.34
C LEU A 478 12.12 -1.94 8.83
N MET A 479 11.82 -0.76 8.28
CA MET A 479 10.52 -0.45 7.68
C MET A 479 10.20 -1.39 6.51
N TRP A 480 11.16 -1.64 5.60
CA TRP A 480 10.93 -2.59 4.51
C TRP A 480 10.77 -4.03 5.02
N SER A 481 11.44 -4.39 6.10
CA SER A 481 11.27 -5.71 6.73
C SER A 481 9.92 -5.85 7.42
N GLU A 482 9.42 -4.79 8.07
CA GLU A 482 8.05 -4.72 8.62
C GLU A 482 7.00 -4.86 7.51
N LEU A 483 7.19 -4.19 6.37
CA LEU A 483 6.34 -4.35 5.20
C LEU A 483 6.27 -5.80 4.73
N LEU A 484 7.41 -6.51 4.66
CA LEU A 484 7.46 -7.92 4.26
C LEU A 484 6.80 -8.85 5.29
N ARG A 485 7.00 -8.59 6.58
CA ARG A 485 6.29 -9.28 7.66
C ARG A 485 4.78 -9.09 7.49
N ASP A 486 4.31 -7.85 7.43
CA ASP A 486 2.88 -7.54 7.33
C ASP A 486 2.26 -8.10 6.06
N PHE A 487 2.99 -8.07 4.93
CA PHE A 487 2.55 -8.72 3.70
C PHE A 487 2.38 -10.24 3.90
N THR A 488 3.32 -10.88 4.59
CA THR A 488 3.24 -12.32 4.89
C THR A 488 2.03 -12.62 5.78
N VAL A 489 1.79 -11.81 6.81
CA VAL A 489 0.65 -12.01 7.73
C VAL A 489 -0.70 -11.69 7.08
N GLU A 490 -0.82 -10.52 6.44
CA GLU A 490 -2.10 -10.02 5.94
C GLU A 490 -2.49 -10.54 4.56
N VAL A 491 -1.51 -10.84 3.69
CA VAL A 491 -1.76 -11.16 2.27
C VAL A 491 -1.50 -12.63 1.97
N VAL A 492 -0.43 -13.21 2.52
CA VAL A 492 -0.14 -14.65 2.33
C VAL A 492 -0.95 -15.48 3.33
N GLY A 493 -0.94 -15.09 4.61
CA GLY A 493 -1.71 -15.75 5.67
C GLY A 493 -1.06 -17.02 6.23
N GLU A 494 0.21 -17.30 5.89
CA GLU A 494 0.96 -18.46 6.36
C GLU A 494 2.49 -18.22 6.24
N PRO A 495 3.34 -19.03 6.90
CA PRO A 495 4.80 -18.93 6.76
C PRO A 495 5.28 -19.22 5.33
N VAL A 496 6.26 -18.45 4.86
CA VAL A 496 6.75 -18.51 3.46
C VAL A 496 8.22 -18.87 3.33
N HIS A 497 8.60 -19.43 2.18
CA HIS A 497 9.98 -19.39 1.71
C HIS A 497 10.28 -17.97 1.19
N LEU A 498 11.14 -17.24 1.89
CA LEU A 498 11.54 -15.88 1.52
C LEU A 498 12.72 -15.92 0.57
N ILE A 499 12.58 -15.31 -0.60
CA ILE A 499 13.61 -15.26 -1.63
C ILE A 499 13.89 -13.80 -1.96
N GLY A 500 15.11 -13.34 -1.72
CA GLY A 500 15.48 -11.93 -1.89
C GLY A 500 16.73 -11.75 -2.74
N ASN A 501 16.67 -10.82 -3.70
CA ASN A 501 17.84 -10.40 -4.47
C ASN A 501 18.44 -9.11 -3.91
N SER A 502 19.77 -9.02 -3.88
CA SER A 502 20.48 -7.79 -3.51
C SER A 502 19.97 -7.23 -2.17
N ILE A 503 19.56 -5.97 -2.10
CA ILE A 503 19.02 -5.40 -0.85
C ILE A 503 17.75 -6.10 -0.36
N GLY A 504 16.93 -6.67 -1.25
CA GLY A 504 15.79 -7.50 -0.87
C GLY A 504 16.22 -8.74 -0.09
N GLY A 505 17.39 -9.30 -0.41
CA GLY A 505 18.05 -10.37 0.35
C GLY A 505 18.35 -9.96 1.80
N TYR A 506 18.80 -8.73 2.00
CA TYR A 506 19.08 -8.21 3.33
C TYR A 506 17.80 -8.01 4.16
N PHE A 507 16.74 -7.51 3.53
CA PHE A 507 15.43 -7.35 4.19
C PHE A 507 14.84 -8.70 4.61
N VAL A 508 14.87 -9.72 3.75
CA VAL A 508 14.37 -11.06 4.14
C VAL A 508 15.21 -11.70 5.24
N ALA A 509 16.52 -11.42 5.32
CA ALA A 509 17.36 -11.85 6.44
C ALA A 509 16.98 -11.18 7.77
N ILE A 510 16.62 -9.88 7.74
CA ILE A 510 16.07 -9.18 8.92
C ILE A 510 14.73 -9.82 9.33
N VAL A 511 13.83 -10.11 8.37
CA VAL A 511 12.56 -10.76 8.67
C VAL A 511 12.76 -12.11 9.36
N ALA A 512 13.66 -12.94 8.83
CA ALA A 512 14.00 -14.22 9.45
C ALA A 512 14.57 -14.04 10.87
N CYS A 513 15.42 -13.04 11.09
CA CYS A 513 15.98 -12.77 12.41
C CYS A 513 14.93 -12.31 13.44
N LEU A 514 14.03 -11.40 13.04
CA LEU A 514 13.09 -10.74 13.96
C LEU A 514 11.79 -11.52 14.12
N TRP A 515 11.28 -12.14 13.06
CA TRP A 515 10.01 -12.88 13.02
C TRP A 515 10.19 -14.28 12.43
N PRO A 516 10.95 -15.17 13.09
CA PRO A 516 11.21 -16.53 12.60
C PRO A 516 9.94 -17.33 12.30
N ALA A 517 8.85 -17.07 13.01
CA ALA A 517 7.57 -17.78 12.85
C ALA A 517 6.94 -17.60 11.46
N VAL A 518 7.26 -16.51 10.74
CA VAL A 518 6.68 -16.23 9.41
C VAL A 518 7.52 -16.78 8.26
N VAL A 519 8.63 -17.47 8.56
CA VAL A 519 9.65 -17.86 7.57
C VAL A 519 9.93 -19.37 7.63
N LYS A 520 9.71 -20.06 6.51
CA LYS A 520 10.06 -21.48 6.33
C LYS A 520 11.53 -21.68 5.99
N SER A 521 12.05 -20.88 5.06
CA SER A 521 13.47 -20.83 4.69
C SER A 521 13.82 -19.50 4.06
N VAL A 522 15.12 -19.20 3.97
CA VAL A 522 15.65 -17.99 3.31
C VAL A 522 16.51 -18.37 2.11
N VAL A 523 16.26 -17.74 0.97
CA VAL A 523 17.12 -17.81 -0.23
C VAL A 523 17.67 -16.41 -0.53
N LEU A 524 18.98 -16.27 -0.47
CA LEU A 524 19.69 -15.02 -0.72
C LEU A 524 20.36 -15.08 -2.09
N ILE A 525 19.90 -14.24 -3.02
CA ILE A 525 20.44 -14.16 -4.39
C ILE A 525 21.30 -12.90 -4.52
N ASN A 526 22.63 -13.03 -4.56
CA ASN A 526 23.56 -11.89 -4.57
C ASN A 526 23.19 -10.82 -3.51
N SER A 527 22.82 -11.25 -2.30
CA SER A 527 22.25 -10.36 -1.28
C SER A 527 23.19 -9.21 -0.92
N ALA A 528 22.63 -8.05 -0.54
CA ALA A 528 23.38 -7.00 0.16
C ALA A 528 23.68 -7.42 1.61
N GLY A 529 24.45 -6.59 2.33
CA GLY A 529 24.92 -6.89 3.68
C GLY A 529 26.24 -7.65 3.68
N ASN A 530 27.00 -7.48 4.76
CA ASN A 530 28.33 -8.08 4.93
C ASN A 530 28.29 -9.21 5.95
N VAL A 531 29.21 -10.16 5.81
CA VAL A 531 29.55 -11.11 6.87
C VAL A 531 30.74 -10.50 7.61
N ILE A 532 30.61 -10.29 8.92
CA ILE A 532 31.64 -9.63 9.73
C ILE A 532 32.11 -10.63 10.81
N PRO A 533 33.41 -11.02 10.81
CA PRO A 533 33.98 -11.85 11.87
C PRO A 533 33.94 -11.10 13.20
N GLU A 534 33.69 -11.82 14.30
CA GLU A 534 33.79 -11.27 15.66
C GLU A 534 33.10 -9.90 15.84
N TYR A 535 31.87 -9.78 15.32
CA TYR A 535 31.16 -8.50 15.32
C TYR A 535 30.89 -8.01 16.75
N SER A 536 31.33 -6.78 17.05
CA SER A 536 30.95 -6.06 18.28
C SER A 536 29.69 -5.25 18.04
N PHE A 537 28.74 -5.26 18.98
CA PHE A 537 27.51 -4.46 18.90
C PHE A 537 27.84 -2.97 18.83
N LEU A 538 27.79 -2.38 17.64
CA LEU A 538 27.81 -0.93 17.48
C LEU A 538 26.42 -0.37 17.75
N GLN A 539 26.39 0.69 18.55
CA GLN A 539 25.18 1.38 18.99
C GLN A 539 24.37 1.83 17.77
N PHE A 540 23.12 1.34 17.67
CA PHE A 540 22.16 1.80 16.68
C PHE A 540 21.88 3.29 16.95
N SER A 541 22.32 4.17 16.04
CA SER A 541 22.07 5.61 16.13
C SER A 541 20.86 5.99 15.28
N ASN A 542 19.81 6.48 15.96
CA ASN A 542 18.47 6.76 15.42
C ASN A 542 18.36 8.10 14.69
N GLU A 543 19.38 8.96 14.74
CA GLU A 543 19.32 10.26 14.05
C GLU A 543 19.58 10.05 12.55
N ARG A 544 18.49 9.90 11.80
CA ARG A 544 18.47 9.95 10.33
C ARG A 544 17.71 11.22 9.93
N GLN A 545 18.41 12.34 9.90
CA GLN A 545 17.85 13.59 9.39
C GLN A 545 18.35 13.82 7.97
N ALA A 546 17.43 14.04 7.03
CA ALA A 546 17.79 14.42 5.68
C ALA A 546 18.48 15.80 5.75
N SER A 547 19.74 15.87 5.36
CA SER A 547 20.49 17.13 5.29
C SER A 547 20.55 17.64 3.84
N GLY A 548 20.68 18.95 3.66
CA GLY A 548 20.81 19.57 2.33
C GLY A 548 21.84 18.89 1.41
N PRO A 549 23.04 18.52 1.91
CA PRO A 549 24.02 17.76 1.13
C PRO A 549 23.54 16.37 0.67
N ILE A 550 22.81 15.63 1.51
CA ILE A 550 22.25 14.30 1.14
C ILE A 550 21.27 14.45 -0.03
N ARG A 551 20.39 15.46 0.04
CA ARG A 551 19.42 15.75 -1.02
C ARG A 551 20.10 16.11 -2.34
N LEU A 552 21.14 16.96 -2.29
CA LEU A 552 21.92 17.31 -3.48
C LEU A 552 22.64 16.08 -4.06
N GLY A 553 23.24 15.24 -3.21
CA GLY A 553 23.86 13.99 -3.62
C GLY A 553 22.87 13.04 -4.32
N ALA A 554 21.66 12.90 -3.77
CA ALA A 554 20.59 12.10 -4.37
C ALA A 554 20.11 12.66 -5.71
N GLN A 555 20.05 13.99 -5.88
CA GLN A 555 19.72 14.63 -7.15
C GLN A 555 20.77 14.36 -8.23
N LEU A 556 22.06 14.51 -7.87
CA LEU A 556 23.17 14.22 -8.78
C LEU A 556 23.20 12.74 -9.17
N LEU A 557 22.98 11.84 -8.20
CA LEU A 557 22.88 10.41 -8.44
C LEU A 557 21.71 10.06 -9.36
N LEU A 558 20.51 10.61 -9.10
CA LEU A 558 19.34 10.39 -9.95
C LEU A 558 19.60 10.85 -11.40
N PHE A 559 20.22 12.02 -11.55
CA PHE A 559 20.59 12.56 -12.86
C PHE A 559 21.59 11.65 -13.58
N TYR A 560 22.66 11.24 -12.89
CA TYR A 560 23.66 10.32 -13.43
C TYR A 560 23.05 8.97 -13.84
N LEU A 561 22.21 8.39 -12.98
CA LEU A 561 21.55 7.10 -13.25
C LEU A 561 20.64 7.20 -14.46
N ARG A 562 19.81 8.24 -14.59
CA ARG A 562 18.94 8.43 -15.77
C ARG A 562 19.71 8.49 -17.09
N LEU A 563 20.89 9.14 -17.09
CA LEU A 563 21.73 9.22 -18.29
C LEU A 563 22.44 7.90 -18.62
N ASN A 564 22.77 7.09 -17.61
CA ASN A 564 23.62 5.91 -17.76
C ASN A 564 22.91 4.58 -17.51
N ILE A 565 21.58 4.58 -17.33
CA ILE A 565 20.81 3.42 -16.88
C ILE A 565 21.03 2.20 -17.77
N SER A 566 21.06 2.36 -19.10
CA SER A 566 21.28 1.25 -20.03
C SER A 566 22.64 0.60 -19.81
N ASN A 567 23.70 1.40 -19.63
CA ASN A 567 25.05 0.91 -19.41
C ASN A 567 25.17 0.22 -18.06
N PHE A 568 24.63 0.83 -17.00
CA PHE A 568 24.65 0.29 -15.65
C PHE A 568 23.91 -1.05 -15.56
N VAL A 569 22.69 -1.13 -16.10
CA VAL A 569 21.92 -2.37 -16.11
C VAL A 569 22.67 -3.43 -16.92
N LYS A 570 23.15 -3.14 -18.14
CA LYS A 570 23.91 -4.12 -18.95
C LYS A 570 25.19 -4.63 -18.28
N GLN A 571 25.84 -3.80 -17.45
CA GLN A 571 27.00 -4.24 -16.67
C GLN A 571 26.63 -5.32 -15.64
N CYS A 572 25.43 -5.25 -15.06
CA CYS A 572 24.92 -6.22 -14.10
C CYS A 572 24.67 -7.62 -14.68
N TYR A 573 24.70 -7.79 -16.01
CA TYR A 573 24.42 -9.04 -16.76
C TYR A 573 25.61 -9.41 -17.67
N PRO A 574 26.78 -9.72 -17.11
CA PRO A 574 28.00 -9.96 -17.88
C PRO A 574 27.97 -11.25 -18.73
N THR A 575 27.13 -12.23 -18.38
CA THR A 575 27.03 -13.53 -19.05
C THR A 575 25.93 -13.54 -20.12
N ARG A 576 24.75 -12.99 -19.85
CA ARG A 576 23.62 -12.89 -20.80
C ARG A 576 23.12 -11.45 -20.90
N ARG A 577 23.88 -10.61 -21.61
CA ARG A 577 23.61 -9.15 -21.73
C ARG A 577 22.27 -8.83 -22.38
N GLU A 578 21.77 -9.69 -23.24
CA GLU A 578 20.48 -9.55 -23.93
C GLU A 578 19.29 -9.55 -22.96
N ARG A 579 19.46 -10.07 -21.74
CA ARG A 579 18.45 -10.06 -20.68
C ARG A 579 18.23 -8.66 -20.09
N ALA A 580 19.26 -7.81 -20.11
CA ALA A 580 19.14 -6.38 -19.89
C ALA A 580 18.51 -5.69 -21.12
N ASP A 581 17.29 -6.12 -21.44
CA ASP A 581 16.54 -5.72 -22.62
C ASP A 581 15.95 -4.30 -22.52
N ASP A 582 15.45 -3.82 -23.65
CA ASP A 582 14.89 -2.48 -23.76
C ASP A 582 13.67 -2.28 -22.89
N TRP A 583 12.87 -3.34 -22.65
CA TRP A 583 11.70 -3.25 -21.80
C TRP A 583 12.08 -3.00 -20.34
N LEU A 584 13.02 -3.79 -19.80
CA LEU A 584 13.51 -3.66 -18.42
C LEU A 584 14.14 -2.28 -18.20
N ILE A 585 15.00 -1.85 -19.12
CA ILE A 585 15.66 -0.55 -19.06
C ILE A 585 14.64 0.59 -19.13
N SER A 586 13.66 0.49 -20.03
CA SER A 586 12.60 1.50 -20.19
C SER A 586 11.70 1.59 -18.95
N GLU A 587 11.36 0.46 -18.33
CA GLU A 587 10.53 0.43 -17.13
C GLU A 587 11.26 0.98 -15.91
N MET A 588 12.56 0.66 -15.74
CA MET A 588 13.39 1.29 -14.70
C MET A 588 13.53 2.80 -14.93
N LEU A 589 13.71 3.24 -16.18
CA LEU A 589 13.78 4.65 -16.52
C LEU A 589 12.44 5.35 -16.24
N ARG A 590 11.30 4.74 -16.59
CA ARG A 590 9.96 5.25 -16.29
C ARG A 590 9.77 5.43 -14.79
N ALA A 591 10.04 4.39 -13.99
CA ALA A 591 9.93 4.44 -12.54
C ALA A 591 10.82 5.53 -11.93
N SER A 592 11.96 5.82 -12.56
CA SER A 592 12.85 6.90 -12.12
C SER A 592 12.22 8.29 -12.24
N TYR A 593 11.14 8.50 -13.00
CA TYR A 593 10.43 9.78 -13.17
C TYR A 593 9.17 9.92 -12.29
N ASP A 594 8.82 8.87 -11.54
CA ASP A 594 7.66 8.89 -10.66
C ASP A 594 7.85 9.87 -9.48
N PRO A 595 6.76 10.46 -8.97
CA PRO A 595 6.84 11.35 -7.80
C PRO A 595 7.35 10.56 -6.59
N GLY A 596 8.21 11.20 -5.78
CA GLY A 596 8.80 10.61 -4.58
C GLY A 596 10.11 9.84 -4.76
N VAL A 597 10.55 9.57 -5.99
CA VAL A 597 11.80 8.81 -6.25
C VAL A 597 13.05 9.41 -5.59
N LEU A 598 13.12 10.74 -5.47
CA LEU A 598 14.26 11.42 -4.84
C LEU A 598 14.34 11.08 -3.35
N VAL A 599 13.20 11.00 -2.67
CA VAL A 599 13.09 10.63 -1.24
C VAL A 599 13.65 9.23 -1.03
N VAL A 600 13.35 8.31 -1.94
CA VAL A 600 13.86 6.93 -1.91
C VAL A 600 15.36 6.89 -2.15
N LEU A 601 15.90 7.68 -3.10
CA LEU A 601 17.34 7.71 -3.36
C LEU A 601 18.16 8.32 -2.21
N GLU A 602 17.60 9.26 -1.46
CA GLU A 602 18.26 9.78 -0.24
C GLU A 602 18.49 8.68 0.81
N SER A 603 17.63 7.64 0.83
CA SER A 603 17.81 6.50 1.72
C SER A 603 19.12 5.73 1.45
N ILE A 604 19.67 5.79 0.22
CA ILE A 604 20.96 5.16 -0.12
C ILE A 604 22.08 5.69 0.77
N PHE A 605 22.12 7.01 0.98
CA PHE A 605 23.13 7.67 1.82
C PHE A 605 22.89 7.44 3.31
N SER A 606 21.70 6.96 3.66
CA SER A 606 21.23 6.76 5.03
C SER A 606 21.28 5.28 5.45
N PHE A 607 21.44 4.35 4.51
CA PHE A 607 21.47 2.92 4.79
C PHE A 607 22.65 2.57 5.67
N LYS A 608 22.34 2.11 6.87
CA LYS A 608 23.28 1.44 7.75
C LYS A 608 23.01 -0.05 7.61
N LEU A 609 23.75 -0.74 6.73
CA LEU A 609 23.80 -2.22 6.70
C LEU A 609 24.58 -2.74 7.92
N SER A 610 24.19 -2.27 9.11
CA SER A 610 24.96 -2.38 10.34
C SER A 610 24.82 -3.75 11.01
N LEU A 611 23.80 -4.53 10.65
CA LEU A 611 23.62 -5.90 11.15
C LEU A 611 24.31 -6.88 10.18
N PRO A 612 25.34 -7.62 10.63
CA PRO A 612 26.01 -8.60 9.79
C PRO A 612 25.08 -9.75 9.40
N LEU A 613 25.24 -10.30 8.19
CA LEU A 613 24.44 -11.43 7.71
C LEU A 613 24.61 -12.68 8.58
N ASN A 614 25.81 -12.93 9.10
CA ASN A 614 26.06 -14.04 10.03
C ASN A 614 25.29 -13.90 11.36
N TYR A 615 24.99 -12.67 11.80
CA TYR A 615 24.10 -12.44 12.95
C TYR A 615 22.63 -12.66 12.56
N LEU A 616 22.19 -12.07 11.45
CA LEU A 616 20.79 -12.17 11.02
C LEU A 616 20.36 -13.62 10.75
N LEU A 617 21.27 -14.45 10.24
CA LEU A 617 21.01 -15.83 9.84
C LEU A 617 21.30 -16.86 10.94
N GLU A 618 21.81 -16.45 12.10
CA GLU A 618 22.26 -17.36 13.16
C GLU A 618 21.16 -18.32 13.64
N GLY A 619 19.92 -17.86 13.71
CA GLY A 619 18.76 -18.64 14.12
C GLY A 619 18.14 -19.54 13.04
N PHE A 620 18.65 -19.48 11.80
CA PHE A 620 18.07 -20.16 10.62
C PHE A 620 19.00 -21.20 9.98
N LYS A 621 19.97 -21.72 10.74
CA LYS A 621 20.90 -22.77 10.26
C LYS A 621 20.14 -23.92 9.61
N GLU A 622 20.68 -24.46 8.52
CA GLU A 622 20.10 -25.51 7.68
C GLU A 622 18.83 -25.14 6.89
N LYS A 623 18.35 -23.89 7.03
CA LYS A 623 17.22 -23.32 6.31
C LYS A 623 17.61 -22.08 5.49
N VAL A 624 18.89 -21.96 5.16
CA VAL A 624 19.44 -20.87 4.34
C VAL A 624 20.15 -21.40 3.11
N LEU A 625 19.75 -20.88 1.95
CA LEU A 625 20.40 -21.08 0.67
C LEU A 625 20.97 -19.75 0.17
N ILE A 626 22.24 -19.75 -0.25
CA ILE A 626 22.90 -18.64 -0.93
C ILE A 626 23.08 -19.01 -2.40
N ILE A 627 22.54 -18.20 -3.30
CA ILE A 627 22.81 -18.26 -4.74
C ILE A 627 23.67 -17.06 -5.09
N GLN A 628 24.91 -17.29 -5.51
CA GLN A 628 25.87 -16.23 -5.80
C GLN A 628 26.34 -16.29 -7.25
N GLY A 629 26.03 -15.24 -8.01
CA GLY A 629 26.66 -14.97 -9.31
C GLY A 629 28.11 -14.52 -9.10
N ILE A 630 29.08 -15.27 -9.62
CA ILE A 630 30.51 -15.06 -9.36
C ILE A 630 31.12 -13.94 -10.22
N LYS A 631 30.39 -13.46 -11.23
CA LYS A 631 30.77 -12.33 -12.09
C LYS A 631 30.08 -11.01 -11.69
N ASP A 632 29.53 -10.92 -10.49
CA ASP A 632 28.86 -9.70 -10.00
C ASP A 632 29.81 -8.48 -10.07
N PRO A 633 29.48 -7.41 -10.83
CA PRO A 633 30.31 -6.21 -10.90
C PRO A 633 30.14 -5.27 -9.69
N ILE A 634 29.11 -5.48 -8.87
CA ILE A 634 28.76 -4.60 -7.74
C ILE A 634 29.41 -5.07 -6.44
N SER A 635 29.59 -6.38 -6.28
CA SER A 635 30.10 -6.98 -5.04
C SER A 635 31.23 -7.97 -5.29
N ASP A 636 32.22 -8.01 -4.38
CA ASP A 636 33.26 -9.03 -4.40
C ASP A 636 32.68 -10.40 -3.97
N SER A 637 32.16 -11.11 -4.97
CA SER A 637 31.46 -12.39 -4.80
C SER A 637 32.36 -13.48 -4.22
N LYS A 638 33.65 -13.50 -4.60
CA LYS A 638 34.58 -14.55 -4.16
C LYS A 638 34.90 -14.41 -2.69
N SER A 639 35.25 -13.19 -2.27
CA SER A 639 35.49 -12.90 -0.85
C SER A 639 34.22 -13.14 -0.03
N LYS A 640 33.06 -12.71 -0.53
CA LYS A 640 31.78 -12.93 0.16
C LYS A 640 31.45 -14.40 0.38
N VAL A 641 31.63 -15.25 -0.63
CA VAL A 641 31.43 -16.69 -0.53
C VAL A 641 32.42 -17.32 0.46
N ALA A 642 33.68 -16.90 0.45
CA ALA A 642 34.66 -17.36 1.43
C ALA A 642 34.22 -17.04 2.86
N MET A 643 33.79 -15.79 3.12
CA MET A 643 33.29 -15.36 4.43
C MET A 643 32.05 -16.15 4.89
N PHE A 644 31.14 -16.46 3.96
CA PHE A 644 30.00 -17.32 4.26
C PHE A 644 30.43 -18.73 4.66
N LYS A 645 31.35 -19.34 3.89
CA LYS A 645 31.87 -20.69 4.20
C LYS A 645 32.58 -20.74 5.56
N GLU A 646 33.28 -19.67 5.93
CA GLU A 646 34.05 -19.60 7.17
C GLU A 646 33.19 -19.29 8.40
N HIS A 647 32.23 -18.37 8.29
CA HIS A 647 31.52 -17.82 9.46
C HIS A 647 30.04 -18.17 9.56
N CYS A 648 29.46 -18.87 8.59
CA CYS A 648 28.06 -19.29 8.62
C CYS A 648 27.96 -20.81 8.53
N ALA A 649 27.77 -21.49 9.67
CA ALA A 649 27.59 -22.93 9.71
C ALA A 649 26.18 -23.35 9.22
N GLY A 650 26.10 -24.44 8.47
CA GLY A 650 24.83 -25.04 8.05
C GLY A 650 24.10 -24.29 6.93
N ILE A 651 24.77 -23.42 6.18
CA ILE A 651 24.19 -22.79 4.98
C ILE A 651 24.55 -23.59 3.73
N VAL A 652 23.64 -23.62 2.75
CA VAL A 652 23.92 -24.19 1.43
C VAL A 652 24.32 -23.06 0.49
N ILE A 653 25.41 -23.24 -0.27
CA ILE A 653 25.88 -22.24 -1.23
C ILE A 653 25.85 -22.85 -2.64
N ARG A 654 25.35 -22.08 -3.59
CA ARG A 654 25.34 -22.37 -5.03
C ARG A 654 25.99 -21.21 -5.77
N GLU A 655 27.11 -21.49 -6.40
CA GLU A 655 27.88 -20.54 -7.19
C GLU A 655 27.42 -20.65 -8.66
N LEU A 656 27.11 -19.53 -9.30
CA LEU A 656 26.63 -19.47 -10.68
C LEU A 656 27.53 -18.59 -11.54
N ASP A 657 27.67 -18.96 -12.81
CA ASP A 657 28.32 -18.12 -13.82
C ASP A 657 27.39 -16.98 -14.29
N ALA A 658 27.04 -16.08 -13.37
CA ALA A 658 26.12 -14.95 -13.52
C ALA A 658 26.69 -13.69 -12.86
N GLY A 659 26.14 -12.53 -13.21
CA GLY A 659 26.39 -11.24 -12.58
C GLY A 659 25.54 -10.96 -11.36
N HIS A 660 25.04 -9.72 -11.25
CA HIS A 660 24.34 -9.24 -10.06
C HIS A 660 22.89 -9.74 -9.95
N CYS A 661 22.27 -10.07 -11.09
CA CYS A 661 20.87 -10.49 -11.16
C CYS A 661 20.72 -11.93 -11.68
N PRO A 662 21.27 -12.98 -11.01
CA PRO A 662 21.19 -14.35 -11.53
C PRO A 662 19.77 -14.82 -11.82
N HIS A 663 18.80 -14.40 -11.01
CA HIS A 663 17.40 -14.77 -11.15
C HIS A 663 16.78 -14.33 -12.49
N ASP A 664 17.22 -13.20 -13.07
CA ASP A 664 16.79 -12.75 -14.39
C ASP A 664 17.80 -13.08 -15.50
N GLU A 665 19.10 -13.20 -15.17
CA GLU A 665 20.13 -13.50 -16.17
C GLU A 665 20.14 -14.98 -16.58
N LYS A 666 19.96 -15.88 -15.61
CA LYS A 666 19.93 -17.34 -15.77
C LYS A 666 18.74 -17.94 -15.00
N PRO A 667 17.50 -17.58 -15.37
CA PRO A 667 16.31 -17.97 -14.62
C PRO A 667 16.17 -19.50 -14.53
N GLU A 668 16.54 -20.24 -15.58
CA GLU A 668 16.37 -21.70 -15.61
C GLU A 668 17.20 -22.41 -14.53
N GLU A 669 18.48 -21.99 -14.38
CA GLU A 669 19.38 -22.55 -13.37
C GLU A 669 18.91 -22.15 -11.95
N VAL A 670 18.49 -20.90 -11.77
CA VAL A 670 18.03 -20.38 -10.48
C VAL A 670 16.71 -21.03 -10.04
N ASN A 671 15.75 -21.20 -10.95
CA ASN A 671 14.46 -21.82 -10.65
C ASN A 671 14.60 -23.29 -10.29
N SER A 672 15.49 -24.04 -10.97
CA SER A 672 15.79 -25.44 -10.62
C SER A 672 16.34 -25.52 -9.20
N ILE A 673 17.34 -24.68 -8.88
CA ILE A 673 17.95 -24.63 -7.55
C ILE A 673 16.92 -24.29 -6.46
N ILE A 674 16.06 -23.30 -6.70
CA ILE A 674 15.01 -22.89 -5.76
C ILE A 674 14.00 -24.02 -5.56
N SER A 675 13.55 -24.66 -6.64
CA SER A 675 12.54 -25.73 -6.58
C SER A 675 13.07 -26.95 -5.83
N GLU A 676 14.29 -27.39 -6.12
CA GLU A 676 14.96 -28.48 -5.39
C GLU A 676 15.12 -28.16 -3.89
N TRP A 677 15.47 -26.91 -3.58
CA TRP A 677 15.61 -26.45 -2.21
C TRP A 677 14.29 -26.50 -1.45
N ILE A 678 13.21 -26.02 -2.05
CA ILE A 678 11.88 -26.02 -1.42
C ILE A 678 11.40 -27.44 -1.16
N VAL A 679 11.53 -28.34 -2.14
CA VAL A 679 11.21 -29.77 -1.96
C VAL A 679 12.02 -30.36 -0.81
N THR A 680 13.32 -30.03 -0.72
CA THR A 680 14.19 -30.51 0.36
C THR A 680 13.72 -30.01 1.72
N ILE A 681 13.37 -28.73 1.86
CA ILE A 681 12.92 -28.17 3.14
C ILE A 681 11.55 -28.71 3.54
N GLU A 682 10.58 -28.75 2.63
CA GLU A 682 9.23 -29.24 2.92
C GLU A 682 9.24 -30.74 3.25
N SER A 683 10.15 -31.53 2.68
CA SER A 683 10.31 -32.95 3.05
C SER A 683 10.84 -33.19 4.47
N LYS A 684 11.47 -32.18 5.09
CA LYS A 684 12.01 -32.24 6.46
C LYS A 684 11.01 -31.80 7.52
N VAL A 685 9.88 -31.22 7.13
CA VAL A 685 8.83 -30.80 8.06
C VAL A 685 7.96 -32.02 8.41
N PRO A 686 7.91 -32.48 9.68
CA PRO A 686 7.05 -33.61 10.04
C PRO A 686 5.58 -33.29 9.76
N ALA A 687 4.86 -34.27 9.23
CA ALA A 687 3.44 -34.17 8.85
C ALA A 687 2.48 -33.78 10.00
N GLU A 688 2.95 -33.74 11.25
CA GLU A 688 2.16 -33.43 12.45
C GLU A 688 2.20 -31.96 12.88
N SER A 689 2.86 -31.07 12.13
CA SER A 689 3.01 -29.65 12.52
C SER A 689 1.98 -28.69 11.90
N PHE A 690 0.94 -29.21 11.23
CA PHE A 690 -0.18 -28.44 10.70
C PHE A 690 -1.51 -29.04 11.15
N LEU A 691 -1.88 -28.81 12.43
CA LEU A 691 -3.23 -28.98 12.95
C LEU A 691 -3.57 -27.84 13.89
#